data_AF-A0A6P8FTF2-F1
#
_entry.id   AF-A0A6P8FTF2-F1
#
_cell.length_a   1.000
_cell.length_b   1.000
_cell.length_c   1.000
_cell.angle_alpha   90.00
_cell.angle_beta   90.00
_cell.angle_gamma   90.00
#
_symmetry.space_group_name_H-M   'P 1'
#
loop_
_entity.id
_entity.type
_entity.pdbx_description
1 polymer ?
#
loop_
_entity_poly.entity_id
_entity_poly.type
_entity_poly.pdbx_seq_one_letter_code
_entity_poly.pdbx_strand_id
1 'polypeptide(L)'
;MRKDVRILLVGEPKVGKTSLIMSLVSEEFPDEVPLRAEEITIPADVTPERVPTHIVDYSEAEQSEEQLFQEISKANVICIVYSVNNKKSIEKVTSHWIPLINDRTDKDSRVPLILVGNKSDLVEHSSMETILPIMNQYSDIETCVECSAKNLKNISELFYYAQKAVLHPTGPLYCPEEKEMKPSCIKSLTRIFKVSDLDNDGILNDNELNFFQRTCFNIPLATQALEDVKNVVRKNISEGVKDNGLTLKGFLFLHTLFIQRGRHETTWTVLRRFGYDDDLELTQEYLFPLLKIPSDCTTELNHNAYLFLQGVFDKHDKDRDCALSPDELKDLFKVFPYLPWGPDVNNTVCTNEQGWITYQGYLSQWTLTTYLDVQRCLEYMGYLGYSIINEQESQAAAITVTRNKRIDLQKKQTQRSVFRCNVMGAHHSGKSGFLQAFLSRNLTRQLKLREDHKSFYAMNTTYVYGQEKYLLLHEVSPDLDFLSETDLACDVVCLIYDVSNPRSFEYCAKAYKRYFMDSKTPCMFIAAKSDLHEVRQQSTLPPLDFCRKHRLHPPQPFTCNTDDAPGKDIYTKLTTMAMYPHSKLRCMCACNRCTFCVSHNLLNSELLRSIKATLYTALLSRHMTQADLKNSTFWLRASLGATVFAVLGFAMYKAILKQR
;
A
#
# COMPACT_ATOMS: atom_id res chain seq x y z
N MET A 1 -8.51 -1.52 -18.97
CA MET A 1 -9.44 -2.29 -19.84
C MET A 1 -9.78 -1.43 -21.05
N ARG A 2 -9.80 -2.02 -22.25
CA ARG A 2 -10.16 -1.31 -23.49
C ARG A 2 -11.62 -0.85 -23.42
N LYS A 3 -11.90 0.30 -24.03
CA LYS A 3 -13.22 0.96 -23.98
C LYS A 3 -14.16 0.47 -25.08
N ASP A 4 -13.60 -0.09 -26.14
CA ASP A 4 -14.28 -0.56 -27.34
C ASP A 4 -13.40 -1.63 -28.03
N VAL A 5 -14.02 -2.48 -28.86
CA VAL A 5 -13.34 -3.49 -29.66
C VAL A 5 -13.75 -3.33 -31.12
N ARG A 6 -12.76 -3.25 -32.02
CA ARG A 6 -12.96 -3.18 -33.47
C ARG A 6 -12.54 -4.46 -34.18
N ILE A 7 -13.51 -5.14 -34.79
CA ILE A 7 -13.37 -6.39 -35.54
C ILE A 7 -13.40 -6.06 -37.03
N LEU A 8 -12.33 -6.39 -37.74
CA LEU A 8 -12.24 -6.24 -39.20
C LEU A 8 -12.40 -7.59 -39.90
N LEU A 9 -13.29 -7.69 -40.88
CA LEU A 9 -13.44 -8.87 -41.73
C LEU A 9 -12.72 -8.66 -43.07
N VAL A 10 -11.76 -9.54 -43.37
CA VAL A 10 -11.01 -9.57 -44.63
C VAL A 10 -11.09 -10.94 -45.29
N GLY A 11 -10.72 -11.05 -46.56
CA GLY A 11 -10.78 -12.30 -47.32
C GLY A 11 -11.20 -12.10 -48.77
N GLU A 12 -11.04 -13.15 -49.59
CA GLU A 12 -11.33 -13.10 -51.02
C GLU A 12 -12.77 -12.64 -51.36
N PRO A 13 -13.00 -12.12 -52.57
CA PRO A 13 -14.35 -11.82 -53.04
C PRO A 13 -15.28 -13.04 -52.96
N LYS A 14 -16.56 -12.82 -52.60
CA LYS A 14 -17.62 -13.84 -52.55
C LYS A 14 -17.44 -14.97 -51.52
N VAL A 15 -16.53 -14.85 -50.55
CA VAL A 15 -16.42 -15.80 -49.41
C VAL A 15 -17.54 -15.64 -48.38
N GLY A 16 -18.29 -14.53 -48.41
CA GLY A 16 -19.47 -14.29 -47.58
C GLY A 16 -19.23 -13.45 -46.32
N LYS A 17 -18.29 -12.49 -46.36
CA LYS A 17 -18.01 -11.54 -45.27
C LYS A 17 -19.24 -10.72 -44.90
N THR A 18 -19.79 -10.02 -45.88
CA THR A 18 -21.02 -9.22 -45.76
C THR A 18 -22.21 -10.05 -45.28
N SER A 19 -22.34 -11.29 -45.77
CA SER A 19 -23.41 -12.20 -45.33
C SER A 19 -23.30 -12.56 -43.85
N LEU A 20 -22.09 -12.79 -43.32
CA LEU A 20 -21.89 -13.06 -41.88
C LEU A 20 -22.33 -11.87 -41.02
N ILE A 21 -22.00 -10.65 -41.46
CA ILE A 21 -22.33 -9.42 -40.74
C ILE A 21 -23.84 -9.17 -40.76
N MET A 22 -24.45 -9.23 -41.96
CA MET A 22 -25.90 -9.03 -42.11
C MET A 22 -26.68 -10.07 -41.31
N SER A 23 -26.31 -11.34 -41.39
CA SER A 23 -26.99 -12.41 -40.65
C SER A 23 -26.82 -12.34 -39.13
N LEU A 24 -25.76 -11.70 -38.62
CA LEU A 24 -25.66 -11.40 -37.19
C LEU A 24 -26.73 -10.38 -36.75
N VAL A 25 -26.99 -9.37 -37.59
CA VAL A 25 -27.87 -8.25 -37.23
C VAL A 25 -29.33 -8.54 -37.51
N SER A 26 -29.64 -9.18 -38.64
CA SER A 26 -31.01 -9.51 -39.02
C SER A 26 -31.52 -10.84 -38.45
N GLU A 27 -30.64 -11.66 -37.86
CA GLU A 27 -30.93 -13.04 -37.43
C GLU A 27 -31.54 -13.92 -38.54
N GLU A 28 -31.30 -13.56 -39.80
CA GLU A 28 -31.81 -14.23 -41.00
C GLU A 28 -30.77 -14.14 -42.14
N PHE A 29 -30.84 -15.05 -43.12
CA PHE A 29 -29.96 -14.97 -44.28
C PHE A 29 -30.51 -13.96 -45.30
N PRO A 30 -29.74 -12.94 -45.71
CA PRO A 30 -30.21 -11.93 -46.65
C PRO A 30 -30.46 -12.48 -48.06
N ASP A 31 -31.62 -12.16 -48.64
CA ASP A 31 -31.95 -12.50 -50.04
C ASP A 31 -31.03 -11.77 -51.04
N GLU A 32 -30.75 -10.50 -50.76
CA GLU A 32 -29.82 -9.67 -51.54
C GLU A 32 -28.67 -9.19 -50.65
N VAL A 33 -27.43 -9.47 -51.07
CA VAL A 33 -26.22 -9.12 -50.33
C VAL A 33 -25.55 -7.93 -51.02
N PRO A 34 -25.40 -6.76 -50.35
CA PRO A 34 -24.66 -5.63 -50.91
C PRO A 34 -23.17 -5.97 -51.08
N LEU A 35 -22.43 -5.11 -51.81
CA LEU A 35 -20.98 -5.30 -52.01
C LEU A 35 -20.17 -5.12 -50.73
N ARG A 36 -20.70 -4.37 -49.76
CA ARG A 36 -20.10 -4.08 -48.46
C ARG A 36 -21.21 -3.76 -47.45
N ALA A 37 -21.07 -4.21 -46.20
CA ALA A 37 -21.91 -3.75 -45.10
C ALA A 37 -21.44 -2.39 -44.55
N GLU A 38 -22.36 -1.56 -44.07
CA GLU A 38 -21.98 -0.38 -43.27
C GLU A 38 -21.34 -0.82 -41.95
N GLU A 39 -20.52 0.05 -41.33
CA GLU A 39 -19.90 -0.25 -40.04
C GLU A 39 -20.99 -0.39 -38.96
N ILE A 40 -21.03 -1.58 -38.35
CA ILE A 40 -22.04 -1.92 -37.37
C ILE A 40 -21.46 -1.77 -35.97
N THR A 41 -22.18 -1.12 -35.07
CA THR A 41 -21.80 -1.02 -33.66
C THR A 41 -22.77 -1.80 -32.80
N ILE A 42 -22.29 -2.86 -32.16
CA ILE A 42 -23.04 -3.59 -31.13
C ILE A 42 -22.84 -2.85 -29.81
N PRO A 43 -23.93 -2.34 -29.18
CA PRO A 43 -23.83 -1.65 -27.89
C PRO A 43 -23.32 -2.57 -26.77
N ALA A 44 -22.65 -1.97 -25.78
CA ALA A 44 -22.13 -2.68 -24.61
C ALA A 44 -23.21 -3.50 -23.88
N ASP A 45 -24.44 -3.01 -23.79
CA ASP A 45 -25.52 -3.69 -23.05
C ASP A 45 -25.94 -5.03 -23.68
N VAL A 46 -25.57 -5.26 -24.93
CA VAL A 46 -25.91 -6.46 -25.70
C VAL A 46 -24.74 -7.45 -25.75
N THR A 47 -23.50 -7.00 -25.51
CA THR A 47 -22.34 -7.89 -25.55
C THR A 47 -22.12 -8.58 -24.20
N PRO A 48 -21.71 -9.88 -24.18
CA PRO A 48 -21.44 -10.59 -22.93
C PRO A 48 -20.41 -9.89 -22.02
N GLU A 49 -19.41 -9.28 -22.65
CA GLU A 49 -18.29 -8.61 -21.98
C GLU A 49 -18.59 -7.15 -21.59
N ARG A 50 -19.78 -6.63 -21.93
CA ARG A 50 -20.19 -5.23 -21.70
C ARG A 50 -19.25 -4.19 -22.32
N VAL A 51 -18.68 -4.52 -23.47
CA VAL A 51 -17.82 -3.62 -24.25
C VAL A 51 -18.47 -3.38 -25.62
N PRO A 52 -18.59 -2.13 -26.09
CA PRO A 52 -19.06 -1.84 -27.44
C PRO A 52 -18.16 -2.49 -28.50
N THR A 53 -18.76 -3.10 -29.50
CA THR A 53 -18.04 -3.81 -30.57
C THR A 53 -18.38 -3.24 -31.93
N HIS A 54 -17.37 -2.75 -32.64
CA HIS A 54 -17.46 -2.25 -34.00
C HIS A 54 -17.08 -3.37 -34.99
N ILE A 55 -17.95 -3.66 -35.95
CA ILE A 55 -17.76 -4.70 -36.97
C ILE A 55 -17.64 -4.03 -38.33
N VAL A 56 -16.56 -4.32 -39.03
CA VAL A 56 -16.15 -3.61 -40.24
C VAL A 56 -15.96 -4.62 -41.37
N ASP A 57 -16.64 -4.37 -42.49
CA ASP A 57 -16.52 -5.17 -43.71
C ASP A 57 -15.54 -4.52 -44.69
N TYR A 58 -14.53 -5.26 -45.13
CA TYR A 58 -13.67 -4.82 -46.22
C TYR A 58 -14.15 -5.37 -47.57
N SER A 59 -14.30 -4.49 -48.56
CA SER A 59 -14.65 -4.87 -49.93
C SER A 59 -13.70 -4.25 -50.96
N GLU A 60 -12.94 -5.10 -51.64
CA GLU A 60 -12.03 -4.71 -52.73
C GLU A 60 -12.74 -4.02 -53.90
N ALA A 61 -14.06 -4.23 -54.06
CA ALA A 61 -14.85 -3.58 -55.10
C ALA A 61 -15.17 -2.11 -54.79
N GLU A 62 -15.22 -1.73 -53.50
CA GLU A 62 -15.58 -0.39 -53.06
C GLU A 62 -14.42 0.39 -52.43
N GLN A 63 -13.41 -0.31 -51.93
CA GLN A 63 -12.31 0.28 -51.16
C GLN A 63 -10.95 0.04 -51.82
N SER A 64 -10.07 1.04 -51.71
CA SER A 64 -8.69 0.96 -52.19
C SER A 64 -7.79 0.19 -51.21
N GLU A 65 -6.61 -0.22 -51.69
CA GLU A 65 -5.59 -0.86 -50.86
C GLU A 65 -5.10 0.07 -49.73
N GLU A 66 -5.02 1.38 -49.97
CA GLU A 66 -4.70 2.37 -48.95
C GLU A 66 -5.75 2.41 -47.82
N GLN A 67 -7.03 2.27 -48.17
CA GLN A 67 -8.10 2.18 -47.18
C GLN A 67 -8.01 0.86 -46.40
N LEU A 68 -7.71 -0.26 -47.05
CA LEU A 68 -7.46 -1.53 -46.35
C LEU A 68 -6.36 -1.37 -45.29
N PHE A 69 -5.26 -0.69 -45.61
CA PHE A 69 -4.19 -0.45 -44.64
C PHE A 69 -4.65 0.39 -43.45
N GLN A 70 -5.46 1.44 -43.69
CA GLN A 70 -6.05 2.21 -42.61
C GLN A 70 -6.97 1.33 -41.74
N GLU A 71 -7.75 0.45 -42.35
CA GLU A 71 -8.63 -0.46 -41.62
C GLU A 71 -7.86 -1.48 -40.77
N ILE A 72 -6.79 -2.07 -41.32
CA ILE A 72 -5.88 -2.98 -40.60
C ILE A 72 -5.23 -2.27 -39.40
N SER A 73 -4.74 -1.03 -39.60
CA SER A 73 -4.07 -0.27 -38.52
C SER A 73 -5.00 0.09 -37.35
N LYS A 74 -6.31 0.20 -37.61
CA LYS A 74 -7.33 0.50 -36.59
C LYS A 74 -7.93 -0.75 -35.96
N ALA A 75 -7.74 -1.93 -36.55
CA ALA A 75 -8.35 -3.16 -36.09
C ALA A 75 -7.74 -3.59 -34.74
N ASN A 76 -8.60 -4.10 -33.85
CA ASN A 76 -8.13 -4.76 -32.63
C ASN A 76 -8.04 -6.27 -32.81
N VAL A 77 -8.80 -6.83 -33.73
CA VAL A 77 -8.78 -8.23 -34.16
C VAL A 77 -9.19 -8.30 -35.63
N ILE A 78 -8.58 -9.22 -36.37
CA ILE A 78 -8.85 -9.41 -37.79
C ILE A 78 -9.36 -10.82 -38.04
N CYS A 79 -10.56 -10.91 -38.60
CA CYS A 79 -11.19 -12.16 -39.02
C CYS A 79 -10.92 -12.39 -40.51
N ILE A 80 -10.10 -13.41 -40.83
CA ILE A 80 -9.78 -13.80 -42.21
C ILE A 80 -10.80 -14.85 -42.65
N VAL A 81 -11.72 -14.45 -43.52
CA VAL A 81 -12.82 -15.28 -44.00
C VAL A 81 -12.42 -16.01 -45.28
N TYR A 82 -12.58 -17.32 -45.28
CA TYR A 82 -12.43 -18.18 -46.45
C TYR A 82 -13.70 -19.01 -46.64
N SER A 83 -13.86 -19.58 -47.84
CA SER A 83 -15.00 -20.42 -48.18
C SER A 83 -14.58 -21.87 -48.09
N VAL A 84 -15.21 -22.69 -47.24
CA VAL A 84 -14.76 -24.08 -46.99
C VAL A 84 -14.82 -24.96 -48.24
N ASN A 85 -15.67 -24.61 -49.21
CA ASN A 85 -15.81 -25.29 -50.49
C ASN A 85 -14.87 -24.76 -51.60
N ASN A 86 -14.00 -23.79 -51.33
CA ASN A 86 -13.11 -23.19 -52.32
C ASN A 86 -11.64 -23.22 -51.86
N LYS A 87 -10.89 -24.22 -52.36
CA LYS A 87 -9.46 -24.40 -52.05
C LYS A 87 -8.60 -23.16 -52.34
N LYS A 88 -8.88 -22.41 -53.41
CA LYS A 88 -8.12 -21.19 -53.74
C LYS A 88 -8.26 -20.12 -52.65
N SER A 89 -9.42 -20.02 -52.02
CA SER A 89 -9.62 -19.07 -50.92
C SER A 89 -8.83 -19.44 -49.67
N ILE A 90 -8.64 -20.74 -49.42
CA ILE A 90 -7.82 -21.26 -48.31
C ILE A 90 -6.34 -20.97 -48.59
N GLU A 91 -5.85 -21.23 -49.81
CA GLU A 91 -4.47 -20.92 -50.21
C GLU A 91 -4.13 -19.44 -50.10
N LYS A 92 -5.11 -18.55 -50.34
CA LYS A 92 -4.96 -17.10 -50.21
C LYS A 92 -4.79 -16.63 -48.76
N VAL A 93 -5.26 -17.39 -47.77
CA VAL A 93 -5.06 -17.08 -46.35
C VAL A 93 -3.56 -17.00 -46.04
N THR A 94 -2.80 -18.02 -46.44
CA THR A 94 -1.35 -18.10 -46.15
C THR A 94 -0.48 -17.39 -47.16
N SER A 95 -0.88 -17.34 -48.44
CA SER A 95 -0.08 -16.72 -49.50
C SER A 95 -0.25 -15.21 -49.63
N HIS A 96 -1.34 -14.63 -49.12
CA HIS A 96 -1.64 -13.20 -49.26
C HIS A 96 -2.08 -12.54 -47.95
N TRP A 97 -3.18 -12.97 -47.35
CA TRP A 97 -3.82 -12.23 -46.24
C TRP A 97 -2.97 -12.16 -44.98
N ILE A 98 -2.42 -13.29 -44.49
CA ILE A 98 -1.55 -13.29 -43.31
C ILE A 98 -0.26 -12.48 -43.56
N PRO A 99 0.50 -12.70 -44.65
CA PRO A 99 1.68 -11.88 -44.95
C PRO A 99 1.38 -10.38 -45.06
N LEU A 100 0.25 -10.01 -45.69
CA LEU A 100 -0.16 -8.62 -45.85
C LEU A 100 -0.43 -7.96 -44.49
N ILE A 101 -1.12 -8.66 -43.58
CA ILE A 101 -1.40 -8.13 -42.25
C ILE A 101 -0.08 -7.97 -41.48
N ASN A 102 0.76 -9.01 -41.46
CA ASN A 102 2.01 -9.02 -40.70
C ASN A 102 3.04 -7.99 -41.18
N ASP A 103 3.07 -7.65 -42.48
CA ASP A 103 3.94 -6.59 -43.03
C ASP A 103 3.47 -5.18 -42.64
N ARG A 104 2.21 -5.03 -42.24
CA ARG A 104 1.54 -3.74 -42.03
C ARG A 104 1.18 -3.46 -40.58
N THR A 105 1.25 -4.46 -39.70
CA THR A 105 1.16 -4.28 -38.25
C THR A 105 2.55 -4.09 -37.64
N ASP A 106 2.67 -3.17 -36.68
CA ASP A 106 3.90 -3.02 -35.90
C ASP A 106 4.25 -4.34 -35.21
N LYS A 107 5.53 -4.74 -35.29
CA LYS A 107 6.00 -6.00 -34.68
C LYS A 107 5.76 -6.06 -33.16
N ASP A 108 5.66 -4.90 -32.52
CA ASP A 108 5.40 -4.78 -31.08
C ASP A 108 3.89 -4.76 -30.76
N SER A 109 3.02 -4.52 -31.74
CA SER A 109 1.56 -4.53 -31.59
C SER A 109 0.97 -5.78 -32.23
N ARG A 110 0.90 -6.85 -31.46
CA ARG A 110 0.35 -8.13 -31.93
C ARG A 110 -1.17 -8.04 -32.06
N VAL A 111 -1.68 -7.94 -33.29
CA VAL A 111 -3.12 -7.99 -33.57
C VAL A 111 -3.55 -9.46 -33.71
N PRO A 112 -4.46 -9.98 -32.86
CA PRO A 112 -4.94 -11.36 -32.95
C PRO A 112 -5.66 -11.62 -34.28
N LEU A 113 -5.41 -12.80 -34.86
CA LEU A 113 -6.04 -13.27 -36.09
C LEU A 113 -7.01 -14.41 -35.79
N ILE A 114 -8.17 -14.40 -36.45
CA ILE A 114 -9.16 -15.48 -36.39
C ILE A 114 -9.44 -15.96 -37.80
N LEU A 115 -9.32 -17.28 -38.00
CA LEU A 115 -9.71 -17.89 -39.27
C LEU A 115 -11.20 -18.23 -39.26
N VAL A 116 -11.90 -17.87 -40.34
CA VAL A 116 -13.35 -18.06 -40.44
C VAL A 116 -13.67 -18.88 -41.68
N GLY A 117 -14.00 -20.15 -41.48
CA GLY A 117 -14.43 -21.05 -42.54
C GLY A 117 -15.92 -20.92 -42.80
N ASN A 118 -16.33 -20.07 -43.74
CA ASN A 118 -17.74 -19.85 -44.06
C ASN A 118 -18.27 -20.83 -45.12
N LYS A 119 -19.60 -20.93 -45.22
CA LYS A 119 -20.35 -21.84 -46.10
C LYS A 119 -20.21 -23.31 -45.75
N SER A 120 -20.11 -23.61 -44.46
CA SER A 120 -20.08 -25.00 -43.96
C SER A 120 -21.33 -25.81 -44.31
N ASP A 121 -22.42 -25.18 -44.73
CA ASP A 121 -23.61 -25.83 -45.28
C ASP A 121 -23.38 -26.51 -46.64
N LEU A 122 -22.30 -26.19 -47.35
CA LEU A 122 -22.00 -26.73 -48.67
C LEU A 122 -21.08 -27.97 -48.65
N VAL A 123 -20.61 -28.39 -47.47
CA VAL A 123 -19.65 -29.49 -47.32
C VAL A 123 -20.04 -30.37 -46.14
N GLU A 124 -19.97 -31.70 -46.30
CA GLU A 124 -20.32 -32.66 -45.24
C GLU A 124 -19.20 -32.84 -44.20
N HIS A 125 -17.95 -32.61 -44.59
CA HIS A 125 -16.77 -32.76 -43.74
C HIS A 125 -16.15 -31.40 -43.39
N SER A 126 -15.61 -31.31 -42.18
CA SER A 126 -14.96 -30.10 -41.67
C SER A 126 -13.64 -29.83 -42.41
N SER A 127 -13.36 -28.55 -42.69
CA SER A 127 -12.10 -28.08 -43.28
C SER A 127 -10.95 -28.02 -42.27
N MET A 128 -11.20 -28.35 -41.00
CA MET A 128 -10.24 -28.24 -39.90
C MET A 128 -8.93 -29.01 -40.13
N GLU A 129 -8.95 -30.17 -40.79
CA GLU A 129 -7.72 -30.92 -41.11
C GLU A 129 -6.74 -30.12 -41.98
N THR A 130 -7.25 -29.27 -42.86
CA THR A 130 -6.43 -28.41 -43.74
C THR A 130 -5.93 -27.16 -43.01
N ILE A 131 -6.67 -26.70 -42.00
CA ILE A 131 -6.38 -25.46 -41.27
C ILE A 131 -5.46 -25.68 -40.07
N LEU A 132 -5.51 -26.84 -39.42
CA LEU A 132 -4.66 -27.18 -38.27
C LEU A 132 -3.15 -26.93 -38.53
N PRO A 133 -2.57 -27.32 -39.69
CA PRO A 133 -1.18 -26.99 -40.00
C PRO A 133 -0.90 -25.49 -40.09
N ILE A 134 -1.85 -24.70 -40.60
CA ILE A 134 -1.75 -23.24 -40.73
C ILE A 134 -1.73 -22.59 -39.34
N MET A 135 -2.61 -23.02 -38.44
CA MET A 135 -2.64 -22.54 -37.06
C MET A 135 -1.33 -22.84 -36.32
N ASN A 136 -0.73 -24.00 -36.55
CA ASN A 136 0.57 -24.35 -35.96
C ASN A 136 1.74 -23.56 -36.57
N GLN A 137 1.60 -23.08 -37.81
CA GLN A 137 2.63 -22.29 -38.49
C GLN A 137 2.62 -20.82 -38.05
N TYR A 138 1.44 -20.24 -37.79
CA TYR A 138 1.27 -18.83 -37.45
C TYR A 138 0.71 -18.70 -36.04
N SER A 139 1.58 -18.36 -35.09
CA SER A 139 1.21 -18.24 -33.67
C SER A 139 0.26 -17.07 -33.38
N ASP A 140 0.09 -16.13 -34.33
CA ASP A 140 -0.83 -14.98 -34.23
C ASP A 140 -2.30 -15.38 -34.44
N ILE A 141 -2.54 -16.59 -34.95
CA ILE A 141 -3.86 -17.16 -35.10
C ILE A 141 -4.32 -17.71 -33.75
N GLU A 142 -5.33 -17.09 -33.16
CA GLU A 142 -5.86 -17.54 -31.88
C GLU A 142 -6.79 -18.74 -32.01
N THR A 143 -7.68 -18.71 -33.00
CA THR A 143 -8.68 -19.75 -33.20
C THR A 143 -9.19 -19.80 -34.64
N CYS A 144 -9.86 -20.90 -34.97
CA CYS A 144 -10.59 -21.09 -36.21
C CYS A 144 -12.05 -21.42 -35.91
N VAL A 145 -12.98 -20.73 -36.58
CA VAL A 145 -14.42 -20.92 -36.42
C VAL A 145 -15.04 -21.27 -37.77
N GLU A 146 -15.64 -22.46 -37.87
CA GLU A 146 -16.42 -22.84 -39.05
C GLU A 146 -17.86 -22.34 -38.92
N CYS A 147 -18.29 -21.51 -39.85
CA CYS A 147 -19.58 -20.82 -39.83
C CYS A 147 -20.44 -21.20 -41.05
N SER A 148 -21.75 -20.99 -40.94
CA SER A 148 -22.63 -20.92 -42.10
C SER A 148 -23.54 -19.71 -41.93
N ALA A 149 -23.29 -18.66 -42.73
CA ALA A 149 -24.19 -17.51 -42.78
C ALA A 149 -25.62 -17.92 -43.15
N LYS A 150 -25.78 -18.92 -44.04
CA LYS A 150 -27.09 -19.39 -44.52
C LYS A 150 -27.91 -20.08 -43.42
N ASN A 151 -27.26 -20.93 -42.63
CA ASN A 151 -27.93 -21.70 -41.58
C ASN A 151 -27.79 -21.07 -40.19
N LEU A 152 -27.28 -19.82 -40.11
CA LEU A 152 -27.00 -19.10 -38.86
C LEU A 152 -26.10 -19.87 -37.87
N LYS A 153 -25.22 -20.72 -38.40
CA LYS A 153 -24.36 -21.59 -37.59
C LYS A 153 -23.08 -20.86 -37.20
N ASN A 154 -22.78 -20.84 -35.90
CA ASN A 154 -21.55 -20.30 -35.29
C ASN A 154 -21.30 -18.79 -35.54
N ILE A 155 -22.33 -18.03 -35.94
CA ILE A 155 -22.17 -16.59 -36.22
C ILE A 155 -21.89 -15.83 -34.92
N SER A 156 -22.70 -16.02 -33.88
CA SER A 156 -22.51 -15.36 -32.58
C SER A 156 -21.18 -15.77 -31.93
N GLU A 157 -20.81 -17.04 -32.04
CA GLU A 157 -19.56 -17.59 -31.54
C GLU A 157 -18.34 -16.95 -32.20
N LEU A 158 -18.38 -16.68 -33.51
CA LEU A 158 -17.31 -15.98 -34.22
C LEU A 158 -17.01 -14.62 -33.58
N PHE A 159 -18.03 -13.78 -33.44
CA PHE A 159 -17.85 -12.42 -32.91
C PHE A 159 -17.53 -12.44 -31.41
N TYR A 160 -18.07 -13.42 -30.66
CA TYR A 160 -17.71 -13.66 -29.27
C TYR A 160 -16.22 -14.02 -29.12
N TYR A 161 -15.70 -14.97 -29.90
CA TYR A 161 -14.29 -15.34 -29.86
C TYR A 161 -13.38 -14.19 -30.32
N ALA A 162 -13.80 -13.41 -31.32
CA ALA A 162 -13.09 -12.20 -31.75
C ALA A 162 -12.99 -11.15 -30.65
N GLN A 163 -14.08 -10.87 -29.96
CA GLN A 163 -14.07 -9.95 -28.82
C GLN A 163 -13.17 -10.49 -27.70
N LYS A 164 -13.29 -11.78 -27.39
CA LYS A 164 -12.52 -12.44 -26.32
C LYS A 164 -11.02 -12.45 -26.58
N ALA A 165 -10.59 -12.64 -27.83
CA ALA A 165 -9.18 -12.60 -28.23
C ALA A 165 -8.51 -11.27 -27.85
N VAL A 166 -9.24 -10.17 -28.00
CA VAL A 166 -8.77 -8.83 -27.65
C VAL A 166 -8.81 -8.59 -26.15
N LEU A 167 -9.90 -9.01 -25.51
CA LEU A 167 -10.14 -8.73 -24.10
C LEU A 167 -9.40 -9.67 -23.16
N HIS A 168 -8.94 -10.84 -23.61
CA HIS A 168 -8.29 -11.84 -22.76
C HIS A 168 -7.16 -12.53 -23.53
N PRO A 169 -6.13 -11.80 -23.98
CA PRO A 169 -5.13 -12.33 -24.90
C PRO A 169 -4.38 -13.50 -24.27
N THR A 170 -4.19 -14.58 -25.02
CA THR A 170 -3.45 -15.76 -24.51
C THR A 170 -1.93 -15.53 -24.54
N GLY A 171 -1.47 -14.67 -25.46
CA GLY A 171 -0.06 -14.40 -25.73
C GLY A 171 0.78 -13.98 -24.50
N PRO A 172 0.32 -13.08 -23.62
CA PRO A 172 1.05 -12.72 -22.40
C PRO A 172 1.15 -13.84 -21.37
N LEU A 173 0.18 -14.77 -21.36
CA LEU A 173 0.06 -15.80 -20.32
C LEU A 173 0.85 -17.07 -20.63
N TYR A 174 0.86 -17.51 -21.89
CA TYR A 174 1.28 -18.86 -22.26
C TYR A 174 2.05 -18.88 -23.58
N CYS A 175 3.02 -19.79 -23.67
CA CYS A 175 3.79 -20.08 -24.88
C CYS A 175 3.30 -21.42 -25.46
N PRO A 176 2.51 -21.41 -26.55
CA PRO A 176 2.00 -22.64 -27.16
C PRO A 176 3.12 -23.60 -27.61
N GLU A 177 4.25 -23.06 -28.07
CA GLU A 177 5.40 -23.81 -28.59
C GLU A 177 6.06 -24.65 -27.49
N GLU A 178 6.37 -24.03 -26.36
CA GLU A 178 6.98 -24.69 -25.19
C GLU A 178 5.96 -25.45 -24.34
N LYS A 179 4.66 -25.22 -24.58
CA LYS A 179 3.54 -25.70 -23.77
C LYS A 179 3.64 -25.30 -22.29
N GLU A 180 4.26 -24.16 -22.01
CA GLU A 180 4.46 -23.63 -20.65
C GLU A 180 3.93 -22.20 -20.48
N MET A 181 3.63 -21.82 -19.23
CA MET A 181 3.27 -20.44 -18.90
C MET A 181 4.51 -19.54 -18.99
N LYS A 182 4.32 -18.30 -19.46
CA LYS A 182 5.41 -17.33 -19.56
C LYS A 182 5.95 -16.95 -18.16
N PRO A 183 7.25 -16.64 -18.02
CA PRO A 183 7.84 -16.26 -16.73
C PRO A 183 7.17 -15.04 -16.06
N SER A 184 6.72 -14.05 -16.83
CA SER A 184 5.98 -12.88 -16.34
C SER A 184 4.64 -13.25 -15.71
N CYS A 185 3.91 -14.18 -16.34
CA CYS A 185 2.65 -14.74 -15.81
C CYS A 185 2.90 -15.52 -14.51
N ILE A 186 3.92 -16.38 -14.49
CA ILE A 186 4.33 -17.13 -13.30
C ILE A 186 4.69 -16.17 -12.16
N LYS A 187 5.46 -15.13 -12.42
CA LYS A 187 5.84 -14.10 -11.42
C LYS A 187 4.60 -13.42 -10.84
N SER A 188 3.66 -13.02 -11.69
CA SER A 188 2.43 -12.32 -11.29
C SER A 188 1.52 -13.21 -10.43
N LEU A 189 1.26 -14.44 -10.87
CA LEU A 189 0.48 -15.44 -10.13
C LEU A 189 1.18 -15.85 -8.82
N THR A 190 2.52 -15.90 -8.82
CA THR A 190 3.30 -16.16 -7.62
C THR A 190 3.10 -15.07 -6.58
N ARG A 191 3.10 -13.79 -6.97
CA ARG A 191 2.77 -12.69 -6.06
C ARG A 191 1.34 -12.81 -5.54
N ILE A 192 0.37 -13.09 -6.42
CA ILE A 192 -1.04 -13.26 -6.05
C ILE A 192 -1.20 -14.36 -4.99
N PHE A 193 -0.52 -15.49 -5.17
CA PHE A 193 -0.49 -16.57 -4.18
C PHE A 193 0.03 -16.07 -2.83
N LYS A 194 1.15 -15.34 -2.78
CA LYS A 194 1.72 -14.82 -1.52
C LYS A 194 0.84 -13.80 -0.82
N VAL A 195 0.08 -13.01 -1.58
CA VAL A 195 -0.89 -12.05 -1.04
C VAL A 195 -2.13 -12.78 -0.51
N SER A 196 -2.52 -13.89 -1.14
CA SER A 196 -3.71 -14.67 -0.78
C SER A 196 -3.47 -15.65 0.38
N ASP A 197 -2.21 -16.08 0.56
CA ASP A 197 -1.72 -16.84 1.71
C ASP A 197 -1.66 -15.87 2.90
N LEU A 198 -2.67 -15.89 3.78
CA LEU A 198 -2.87 -14.87 4.81
C LEU A 198 -2.05 -15.18 6.07
N ASP A 199 -1.71 -16.44 6.32
CA ASP A 199 -0.92 -16.87 7.48
C ASP A 199 0.56 -17.21 7.15
N ASN A 200 0.96 -17.17 5.87
CA ASN A 200 2.32 -17.43 5.36
C ASN A 200 2.86 -18.83 5.67
N ASP A 201 1.96 -19.81 5.76
CA ASP A 201 2.35 -21.21 5.94
C ASP A 201 2.80 -21.88 4.61
N GLY A 202 2.63 -21.17 3.48
CA GLY A 202 3.03 -21.60 2.15
C GLY A 202 1.98 -22.43 1.41
N ILE A 203 0.77 -22.55 1.95
CA ILE A 203 -0.40 -23.18 1.31
C ILE A 203 -1.59 -22.22 1.33
N LEU A 204 -2.59 -22.48 0.49
CA LEU A 204 -3.90 -21.83 0.58
C LEU A 204 -4.89 -22.82 1.18
N ASN A 205 -5.24 -22.62 2.44
CA ASN A 205 -6.23 -23.41 3.14
C ASN A 205 -7.65 -23.08 2.63
N ASP A 206 -8.68 -23.80 3.12
CA ASP A 206 -10.05 -23.61 2.64
C ASP A 206 -10.63 -22.21 2.90
N ASN A 207 -10.20 -21.55 3.98
CA ASN A 207 -10.66 -20.19 4.29
C ASN A 207 -10.05 -19.19 3.29
N GLU A 208 -8.77 -19.33 3.01
CA GLU A 208 -8.03 -18.47 2.07
C GLU A 208 -8.48 -18.70 0.63
N LEU A 209 -8.72 -19.95 0.23
CA LEU A 209 -9.29 -20.28 -1.08
C LEU A 209 -10.69 -19.69 -1.25
N ASN A 210 -11.53 -19.76 -0.21
CA ASN A 210 -12.86 -19.13 -0.26
C ASN A 210 -12.77 -17.60 -0.30
N PHE A 211 -11.85 -17.00 0.47
CA PHE A 211 -11.58 -15.57 0.42
C PHE A 211 -11.14 -15.14 -0.99
N PHE A 212 -10.19 -15.88 -1.57
CA PHE A 212 -9.69 -15.67 -2.94
C PHE A 212 -10.81 -15.77 -3.97
N GLN A 213 -11.65 -16.82 -3.89
CA GLN A 213 -12.79 -17.04 -4.78
C GLN A 213 -13.84 -15.92 -4.68
N ARG A 214 -14.22 -15.53 -3.46
CA ARG A 214 -15.14 -14.41 -3.24
C ARG A 214 -14.58 -13.12 -3.83
N THR A 215 -13.30 -12.87 -3.61
CA THR A 215 -12.62 -11.65 -4.06
C THR A 215 -12.56 -11.57 -5.58
N CYS A 216 -12.29 -12.69 -6.27
CA CYS A 216 -12.10 -12.71 -7.72
C CYS A 216 -13.39 -12.92 -8.52
N PHE A 217 -14.32 -13.73 -8.01
CA PHE A 217 -15.47 -14.23 -8.78
C PHE A 217 -16.82 -13.93 -8.13
N ASN A 218 -16.85 -13.25 -6.97
CA ASN A 218 -18.06 -12.92 -6.20
C ASN A 218 -18.90 -14.12 -5.76
N ILE A 219 -18.41 -15.36 -5.92
CA ILE A 219 -19.13 -16.59 -5.60
C ILE A 219 -18.19 -17.51 -4.81
N PRO A 220 -18.51 -17.90 -3.57
CA PRO A 220 -17.74 -18.90 -2.85
C PRO A 220 -17.98 -20.29 -3.48
N LEU A 221 -16.96 -21.14 -3.47
CA LEU A 221 -17.10 -22.52 -3.91
C LEU A 221 -17.73 -23.37 -2.82
N ALA A 222 -18.63 -24.27 -3.19
CA ALA A 222 -19.10 -25.31 -2.27
C ALA A 222 -17.91 -26.17 -1.82
N THR A 223 -17.92 -26.63 -0.56
CA THR A 223 -16.82 -27.41 0.02
C THR A 223 -16.46 -28.64 -0.82
N GLN A 224 -17.47 -29.31 -1.39
CA GLN A 224 -17.24 -30.45 -2.30
C GLN A 224 -16.50 -30.04 -3.58
N ALA A 225 -16.86 -28.89 -4.17
CA ALA A 225 -16.21 -28.40 -5.38
C ALA A 225 -14.74 -28.03 -5.14
N LEU A 226 -14.40 -27.47 -3.96
CA LEU A 226 -13.01 -27.24 -3.56
C LEU A 226 -12.23 -28.55 -3.45
N GLU A 227 -12.83 -29.58 -2.84
CA GLU A 227 -12.19 -30.88 -2.72
C GLU A 227 -11.99 -31.56 -4.08
N ASP A 228 -12.95 -31.41 -5.00
CA ASP A 228 -12.84 -31.90 -6.38
C ASP A 228 -11.68 -31.21 -7.12
N VAL A 229 -11.51 -29.89 -6.95
CA VAL A 229 -10.36 -29.15 -7.50
C VAL A 229 -9.05 -29.68 -6.92
N LYS A 230 -8.95 -29.86 -5.60
CA LYS A 230 -7.76 -30.43 -4.95
C LYS A 230 -7.48 -31.86 -5.45
N ASN A 231 -8.50 -32.67 -5.64
CA ASN A 231 -8.38 -34.02 -6.19
C ASN A 231 -7.83 -34.03 -7.61
N VAL A 232 -8.24 -33.08 -8.45
CA VAL A 232 -7.64 -32.89 -9.78
C VAL A 232 -6.15 -32.55 -9.66
N VAL A 233 -5.77 -31.68 -8.73
CA VAL A 233 -4.36 -31.34 -8.50
C VAL A 233 -3.57 -32.55 -8.02
N ARG A 234 -4.04 -33.28 -6.99
CA ARG A 234 -3.37 -34.48 -6.44
C ARG A 234 -3.13 -35.56 -7.49
N LYS A 235 -4.06 -35.73 -8.43
CA LYS A 235 -3.94 -36.70 -9.53
C LYS A 235 -2.85 -36.37 -10.55
N ASN A 236 -2.51 -35.09 -10.70
CA ASN A 236 -1.56 -34.63 -11.72
C ASN A 236 -0.20 -34.22 -11.15
N ILE A 237 -0.17 -33.68 -9.93
CA ILE A 237 1.05 -33.21 -9.25
C ILE A 237 1.03 -33.66 -7.80
N SER A 238 2.02 -34.48 -7.41
CA SER A 238 2.17 -35.00 -6.05
C SER A 238 2.38 -33.90 -5.00
N GLU A 239 3.12 -32.85 -5.34
CA GLU A 239 3.41 -31.70 -4.46
C GLU A 239 2.43 -30.53 -4.61
N GLY A 240 1.31 -30.73 -5.32
CA GLY A 240 0.35 -29.67 -5.60
C GLY A 240 -0.60 -29.35 -4.43
N VAL A 241 -0.76 -30.29 -3.49
CA VAL A 241 -1.61 -30.13 -2.30
C VAL A 241 -0.83 -30.66 -1.09
N LYS A 242 -0.76 -29.88 -0.01
CA LYS A 242 -0.09 -30.24 1.24
C LYS A 242 -0.98 -29.82 2.41
N ASP A 243 -1.09 -30.66 3.43
CA ASP A 243 -1.89 -30.39 4.65
C ASP A 243 -3.34 -29.92 4.36
N ASN A 244 -3.94 -30.50 3.32
CA ASN A 244 -5.24 -30.13 2.76
C ASN A 244 -5.34 -28.69 2.19
N GLY A 245 -4.25 -27.94 2.07
CA GLY A 245 -4.18 -26.67 1.36
C GLY A 245 -3.50 -26.78 -0.01
N LEU A 246 -3.81 -25.83 -0.88
CA LEU A 246 -3.24 -25.75 -2.22
C LEU A 246 -1.85 -25.12 -2.16
N THR A 247 -0.82 -25.80 -2.66
CA THR A 247 0.55 -25.22 -2.70
C THR A 247 0.70 -24.26 -3.87
N LEU A 248 1.76 -23.45 -3.89
CA LEU A 248 2.10 -22.61 -5.05
C LEU A 248 2.19 -23.43 -6.34
N LYS A 249 2.78 -24.64 -6.29
CA LYS A 249 2.90 -25.52 -7.46
C LYS A 249 1.53 -25.97 -7.95
N GLY A 250 0.62 -26.32 -7.03
CA GLY A 250 -0.76 -26.66 -7.35
C GLY A 250 -1.53 -25.47 -7.93
N PHE A 251 -1.35 -24.28 -7.37
CA PHE A 251 -1.98 -23.05 -7.84
C PHE A 251 -1.56 -22.70 -9.28
N LEU A 252 -0.26 -22.73 -9.57
CA LEU A 252 0.25 -22.51 -10.93
C LEU A 252 -0.27 -23.58 -11.90
N PHE A 253 -0.30 -24.84 -11.48
CA PHE A 253 -0.85 -25.93 -12.30
C PHE A 253 -2.32 -25.73 -12.66
N LEU A 254 -3.17 -25.28 -11.73
CA LEU A 254 -4.57 -24.98 -12.02
C LEU A 254 -4.69 -23.90 -13.09
N HIS A 255 -3.90 -22.83 -13.00
CA HIS A 255 -3.88 -21.79 -14.02
C HIS A 255 -3.38 -22.29 -15.38
N THR A 256 -2.36 -23.15 -15.42
CA THR A 256 -1.94 -23.85 -16.66
C THR A 256 -3.10 -24.66 -17.24
N LEU A 257 -3.82 -25.42 -16.41
CA LEU A 257 -4.93 -26.25 -16.85
C LEU A 257 -6.09 -25.41 -17.40
N PHE A 258 -6.39 -24.26 -16.79
CA PHE A 258 -7.40 -23.33 -17.31
C PHE A 258 -7.02 -22.80 -18.68
N ILE A 259 -5.77 -22.38 -18.87
CA ILE A 259 -5.30 -21.86 -20.15
C ILE A 259 -5.35 -22.94 -21.23
N GLN A 260 -4.82 -24.13 -20.95
CA GLN A 260 -4.81 -25.27 -21.90
C GLN A 260 -6.22 -25.73 -22.30
N ARG A 261 -7.22 -25.53 -21.44
CA ARG A 261 -8.63 -25.84 -21.73
C ARG A 261 -9.39 -24.68 -22.40
N GLY A 262 -8.70 -23.63 -22.83
CA GLY A 262 -9.32 -22.46 -23.47
C GLY A 262 -10.08 -21.55 -22.50
N ARG A 263 -9.86 -21.69 -21.18
CA ARG A 263 -10.49 -20.91 -20.11
C ARG A 263 -9.52 -19.88 -19.51
N HIS A 264 -8.66 -19.29 -20.33
CA HIS A 264 -7.67 -18.29 -19.90
C HIS A 264 -8.30 -17.01 -19.32
N GLU A 265 -9.55 -16.71 -19.66
CA GLU A 265 -10.35 -15.62 -19.05
C GLU A 265 -10.36 -15.71 -17.51
N THR A 266 -10.50 -16.92 -16.95
CA THR A 266 -10.47 -17.13 -15.49
C THR A 266 -9.16 -16.65 -14.88
N THR A 267 -8.03 -16.87 -15.56
CA THR A 267 -6.72 -16.37 -15.14
C THR A 267 -6.65 -14.85 -15.25
N TRP A 268 -7.17 -14.26 -16.33
CA TRP A 268 -7.23 -12.81 -16.51
C TRP A 268 -8.11 -12.11 -15.47
N THR A 269 -9.24 -12.69 -15.08
CA THR A 269 -10.11 -12.15 -14.01
C THR A 269 -9.33 -12.04 -12.70
N VAL A 270 -8.55 -13.07 -12.35
CA VAL A 270 -7.68 -13.03 -11.17
C VAL A 270 -6.60 -11.96 -11.31
N LEU A 271 -5.88 -11.92 -12.43
CA LEU A 271 -4.82 -10.93 -12.65
C LEU A 271 -5.34 -9.49 -12.52
N ARG A 272 -6.45 -9.18 -13.20
CA ARG A 272 -7.08 -7.86 -13.17
C ARG A 272 -7.62 -7.50 -11.79
N ARG A 273 -8.19 -8.47 -11.05
CA ARG A 273 -8.65 -8.23 -9.68
C ARG A 273 -7.51 -7.80 -8.76
N PHE A 274 -6.30 -8.30 -9.02
CA PHE A 274 -5.07 -7.96 -8.30
C PHE A 274 -4.30 -6.78 -8.89
N GLY A 275 -4.91 -6.04 -9.81
CA GLY A 275 -4.40 -4.76 -10.34
C GLY A 275 -3.49 -4.88 -11.56
N TYR A 276 -3.34 -6.07 -12.15
CA TYR A 276 -2.53 -6.26 -13.35
C TYR A 276 -3.26 -5.87 -14.64
N ASP A 277 -2.53 -5.32 -15.59
CA ASP A 277 -2.97 -5.07 -16.97
C ASP A 277 -2.58 -6.21 -17.93
N ASP A 278 -2.80 -5.98 -19.23
CA ASP A 278 -2.59 -6.97 -20.29
C ASP A 278 -1.10 -7.27 -20.55
N ASP A 279 -0.20 -6.39 -20.08
CA ASP A 279 1.25 -6.58 -20.12
C ASP A 279 1.79 -7.24 -18.85
N LEU A 280 0.90 -7.59 -17.91
CA LEU A 280 1.20 -8.18 -16.61
C LEU A 280 2.02 -7.23 -15.71
N GLU A 281 1.79 -5.93 -15.87
CA GLU A 281 2.30 -4.89 -14.98
C GLU A 281 1.18 -4.39 -14.05
N LEU A 282 1.56 -3.93 -12.85
CA LEU A 282 0.58 -3.33 -11.93
C LEU A 282 0.21 -1.95 -12.42
N THR A 283 -1.10 -1.73 -12.63
CA THR A 283 -1.65 -0.48 -13.15
C THR A 283 -1.29 0.72 -12.26
N GLN A 284 -1.06 1.86 -12.90
CA GLN A 284 -0.76 3.11 -12.21
C GLN A 284 -1.91 3.54 -11.30
N GLU A 285 -3.16 3.29 -11.70
CA GLU A 285 -4.35 3.58 -10.89
C GLU A 285 -4.40 2.74 -9.60
N TYR A 286 -3.92 1.50 -9.65
CA TYR A 286 -3.87 0.61 -8.49
C TYR A 286 -2.77 1.01 -7.50
N LEU A 287 -1.57 1.37 -8.00
CA LEU A 287 -0.42 1.73 -7.15
C LEU A 287 -0.46 3.18 -6.66
N PHE A 288 -0.96 4.10 -7.48
CA PHE A 288 -0.95 5.54 -7.21
C PHE A 288 -2.37 6.13 -7.23
N PRO A 289 -3.27 5.69 -6.33
CA PRO A 289 -4.61 6.25 -6.26
C PRO A 289 -4.57 7.73 -5.90
N LEU A 290 -5.50 8.50 -6.47
CA LEU A 290 -5.54 9.95 -6.26
C LEU A 290 -5.89 10.29 -4.80
N LEU A 291 -4.95 10.90 -4.08
CA LEU A 291 -5.16 11.45 -2.75
C LEU A 291 -4.77 12.94 -2.72
N LYS A 292 -5.77 13.82 -2.57
CA LYS A 292 -5.53 15.27 -2.47
C LYS A 292 -5.23 15.67 -1.03
N ILE A 293 -4.05 16.25 -0.80
CA ILE A 293 -3.63 16.76 0.51
C ILE A 293 -3.69 18.29 0.49
N PRO A 294 -4.55 18.93 1.28
CA PRO A 294 -4.56 20.38 1.41
C PRO A 294 -3.28 20.90 2.08
N SER A 295 -2.93 22.17 1.81
CA SER A 295 -1.81 22.85 2.48
C SER A 295 -1.96 22.86 4.01
N ASP A 296 -0.84 22.75 4.73
CA ASP A 296 -0.77 22.70 6.20
C ASP A 296 -1.49 21.50 6.87
N CYS A 297 -1.90 20.49 6.09
CA CYS A 297 -2.37 19.19 6.59
C CYS A 297 -1.22 18.18 6.64
N THR A 298 -1.43 17.08 7.37
CA THR A 298 -0.50 15.93 7.42
C THR A 298 -1.25 14.64 7.10
N THR A 299 -0.51 13.60 6.76
CA THR A 299 -1.02 12.26 6.47
C THR A 299 -0.62 11.30 7.58
N GLU A 300 -1.58 10.52 8.05
CA GLU A 300 -1.39 9.51 9.11
C GLU A 300 -2.08 8.20 8.68
N LEU A 301 -1.62 7.07 9.19
CA LEU A 301 -2.30 5.79 9.01
C LEU A 301 -3.54 5.76 9.91
N ASN A 302 -4.67 5.26 9.40
CA ASN A 302 -5.83 5.00 10.24
C ASN A 302 -5.68 3.69 11.04
N HIS A 303 -6.62 3.44 11.96
CA HIS A 303 -6.56 2.26 12.81
C HIS A 303 -6.56 0.93 12.03
N ASN A 304 -7.39 0.82 10.98
CA ASN A 304 -7.48 -0.39 10.17
C ASN A 304 -6.18 -0.65 9.39
N ALA A 305 -5.51 0.40 8.94
CA ALA A 305 -4.20 0.30 8.30
C ALA A 305 -3.13 -0.18 9.28
N TYR A 306 -3.15 0.29 10.53
CA TYR A 306 -2.28 -0.27 11.56
C TYR A 306 -2.56 -1.76 11.79
N LEU A 307 -3.82 -2.17 11.95
CA LEU A 307 -4.18 -3.59 12.13
C LEU A 307 -3.70 -4.47 10.97
N PHE A 308 -3.84 -3.98 9.73
CA PHE A 308 -3.32 -4.66 8.55
C PHE A 308 -1.80 -4.85 8.63
N LEU A 309 -1.06 -3.78 8.90
CA LEU A 309 0.40 -3.81 9.00
C LEU A 309 0.88 -4.69 10.17
N GLN A 310 0.15 -4.72 11.28
CA GLN A 310 0.42 -5.63 12.38
C GLN A 310 0.25 -7.10 11.94
N GLY A 311 -0.84 -7.42 11.24
CA GLY A 311 -1.03 -8.74 10.65
C GLY A 311 0.08 -9.12 9.67
N VAL A 312 0.53 -8.17 8.84
CA VAL A 312 1.67 -8.38 7.93
C VAL A 312 2.97 -8.63 8.69
N PHE A 313 3.22 -7.91 9.80
CA PHE A 313 4.39 -8.18 10.63
C PHE A 313 4.33 -9.59 11.23
N ASP A 314 3.24 -9.93 11.91
CA ASP A 314 3.07 -11.20 12.61
C ASP A 314 3.15 -12.40 11.66
N LYS A 315 2.68 -12.21 10.41
CA LYS A 315 2.78 -13.16 9.30
C LYS A 315 4.23 -13.47 8.90
N HIS A 316 5.16 -12.55 9.10
CA HIS A 316 6.55 -12.69 8.69
C HIS A 316 7.54 -12.89 9.86
N ASP A 317 7.15 -12.57 11.09
CA ASP A 317 7.89 -12.91 12.33
C ASP A 317 7.70 -14.40 12.66
N LYS A 318 8.51 -15.26 12.04
CA LYS A 318 8.38 -16.72 12.10
C LYS A 318 8.95 -17.28 13.39
N ASP A 319 10.00 -16.67 13.92
CA ASP A 319 10.62 -17.08 15.18
C ASP A 319 9.96 -16.45 16.42
N ARG A 320 9.03 -15.50 16.22
CA ARG A 320 8.22 -14.85 17.25
C ARG A 320 9.07 -14.06 18.24
N ASP A 321 10.16 -13.47 17.77
CA ASP A 321 11.06 -12.65 18.58
C ASP A 321 10.64 -11.17 18.66
N CYS A 322 9.51 -10.80 18.03
CA CYS A 322 9.00 -9.43 17.90
C CYS A 322 9.97 -8.50 17.15
N ALA A 323 10.79 -9.06 16.26
CA ALA A 323 11.62 -8.37 15.29
C ALA A 323 11.56 -9.08 13.93
N LEU A 324 12.05 -8.40 12.89
CA LEU A 324 12.20 -8.99 11.57
C LEU A 324 13.68 -9.12 11.26
N SER A 325 14.14 -10.36 11.23
CA SER A 325 15.47 -10.73 10.75
C SER A 325 15.64 -10.37 9.26
N PRO A 326 16.89 -10.32 8.75
CA PRO A 326 17.13 -10.04 7.33
C PRO A 326 16.43 -11.02 6.38
N ASP A 327 16.29 -12.29 6.77
CA ASP A 327 15.62 -13.30 5.96
C ASP A 327 14.10 -13.12 5.96
N GLU A 328 13.51 -12.72 7.09
CA GLU A 328 12.08 -12.41 7.20
C GLU A 328 11.72 -11.12 6.46
N LEU A 329 12.56 -10.08 6.54
CA LEU A 329 12.41 -8.88 5.70
C LEU A 329 12.50 -9.21 4.22
N LYS A 330 13.43 -10.10 3.83
CA LYS A 330 13.53 -10.56 2.45
C LYS A 330 12.29 -11.35 2.02
N ASP A 331 11.70 -12.14 2.91
CA ASP A 331 10.45 -12.86 2.68
C ASP A 331 9.26 -11.91 2.49
N LEU A 332 9.10 -10.94 3.39
CA LEU A 332 8.12 -9.84 3.31
C LEU A 332 8.21 -9.11 1.97
N PHE A 333 9.42 -8.78 1.52
CA PHE A 333 9.63 -8.04 0.29
C PHE A 333 9.58 -8.89 -1.00
N LYS A 334 9.28 -10.19 -0.93
CA LYS A 334 9.07 -11.01 -2.15
C LYS A 334 7.88 -10.54 -3.00
N VAL A 335 6.92 -9.83 -2.41
CA VAL A 335 5.77 -9.24 -3.14
C VAL A 335 6.08 -7.86 -3.71
N PHE A 336 7.28 -7.33 -3.48
CA PHE A 336 7.75 -6.06 -4.01
C PHE A 336 8.63 -6.28 -5.26
N PRO A 337 8.60 -5.35 -6.23
CA PRO A 337 9.48 -5.43 -7.40
C PRO A 337 10.93 -5.04 -7.10
N TYR A 338 11.19 -4.38 -5.97
CA TYR A 338 12.50 -3.95 -5.49
C TYR A 338 12.55 -3.98 -3.95
N LEU A 339 13.73 -3.81 -3.35
CA LEU A 339 13.86 -3.68 -1.90
C LEU A 339 13.46 -2.27 -1.46
N PRO A 340 12.34 -2.07 -0.75
CA PRO A 340 11.81 -0.73 -0.46
C PRO A 340 12.61 0.00 0.61
N TRP A 341 13.27 -0.74 1.51
CA TRP A 341 13.98 -0.18 2.66
C TRP A 341 15.49 -0.33 2.50
N GLY A 342 16.18 0.80 2.59
CA GLY A 342 17.64 0.84 2.66
C GLY A 342 18.17 0.44 4.05
N PRO A 343 19.49 0.25 4.17
CA PRO A 343 20.12 -0.13 5.44
C PRO A 343 20.08 0.98 6.49
N ASP A 344 19.78 2.21 6.10
CA ASP A 344 19.56 3.37 6.96
C ASP A 344 18.26 3.27 7.78
N VAL A 345 17.27 2.49 7.32
CA VAL A 345 16.02 2.25 8.06
C VAL A 345 16.29 1.65 9.42
N ASN A 346 17.22 0.70 9.52
CA ASN A 346 17.67 0.14 10.79
C ASN A 346 18.20 1.20 11.74
N ASN A 347 18.64 2.37 11.26
CA ASN A 347 19.09 3.48 12.10
C ASN A 347 18.07 4.61 12.24
N THR A 348 16.89 4.46 11.64
CA THR A 348 15.79 5.42 11.69
C THR A 348 14.74 5.04 12.73
N VAL A 349 14.59 3.74 13.02
CA VAL A 349 13.56 3.21 13.91
C VAL A 349 14.13 2.27 14.97
N CYS A 350 13.29 1.83 15.91
CA CYS A 350 13.67 0.90 16.96
C CYS A 350 14.14 -0.45 16.39
N THR A 351 15.27 -0.94 16.92
CA THR A 351 15.83 -2.25 16.58
C THR A 351 16.16 -3.03 17.84
N ASN A 352 16.14 -4.37 17.78
CA ASN A 352 16.58 -5.25 18.85
C ASN A 352 18.12 -5.16 19.04
N GLU A 353 18.70 -5.99 19.90
CA GLU A 353 20.14 -6.00 20.18
C GLU A 353 20.99 -6.37 18.95
N GLN A 354 20.45 -7.19 18.05
CA GLN A 354 21.11 -7.62 16.81
C GLN A 354 20.98 -6.58 15.68
N GLY A 355 20.21 -5.51 15.88
CA GLY A 355 19.97 -4.48 14.87
C GLY A 355 18.82 -4.79 13.93
N TRP A 356 18.02 -5.82 14.22
CA TRP A 356 16.81 -6.17 13.47
C TRP A 356 15.65 -5.25 13.84
N ILE A 357 14.80 -4.93 12.87
CA ILE A 357 13.69 -3.98 13.04
C ILE A 357 12.66 -4.61 13.97
N THR A 358 12.36 -4.00 15.11
CA THR A 358 11.33 -4.54 16.03
C THR A 358 9.93 -4.28 15.51
N TYR A 359 8.92 -4.95 16.08
CA TYR A 359 7.50 -4.64 15.83
C TYR A 359 7.17 -3.14 15.89
N GLN A 360 7.60 -2.47 16.96
CA GLN A 360 7.40 -1.03 17.10
C GLN A 360 8.20 -0.24 16.06
N GLY A 361 9.40 -0.70 15.72
CA GLY A 361 10.23 -0.10 14.67
C GLY A 361 9.58 -0.18 13.30
N TYR A 362 8.98 -1.34 12.98
CA TYR A 362 8.26 -1.60 11.74
C TYR A 362 7.08 -0.64 11.59
N LEU A 363 6.21 -0.52 12.61
CA LEU A 363 5.10 0.43 12.59
C LEU A 363 5.57 1.89 12.52
N SER A 364 6.70 2.21 13.18
CA SER A 364 7.31 3.54 13.10
C SER A 364 7.81 3.84 11.69
N GLN A 365 8.39 2.87 10.98
CA GLN A 365 8.87 3.09 9.61
C GLN A 365 7.71 3.35 8.63
N TRP A 366 6.61 2.63 8.78
CA TRP A 366 5.39 2.89 8.01
C TRP A 366 4.77 4.25 8.34
N THR A 367 4.73 4.62 9.62
CA THR A 367 4.25 5.93 10.07
C THR A 367 5.11 7.07 9.51
N LEU A 368 6.43 6.89 9.50
CA LEU A 368 7.38 7.84 8.93
C LEU A 368 7.18 8.00 7.42
N THR A 369 7.10 6.88 6.70
CA THR A 369 6.87 6.88 5.25
C THR A 369 5.56 7.58 4.92
N THR A 370 4.48 7.27 5.66
CA THR A 370 3.17 7.91 5.48
C THR A 370 3.21 9.42 5.69
N TYR A 371 3.97 9.89 6.67
CA TYR A 371 4.07 11.32 6.99
C TYR A 371 4.93 12.11 5.98
N LEU A 372 6.01 11.51 5.48
CA LEU A 372 6.96 12.20 4.59
C LEU A 372 6.64 12.01 3.10
N ASP A 373 6.24 10.82 2.68
CA ASP A 373 5.98 10.45 1.29
C ASP A 373 4.80 9.47 1.23
N VAL A 374 3.59 10.05 1.29
CA VAL A 374 2.35 9.26 1.29
C VAL A 374 2.17 8.46 -0.01
N GLN A 375 2.69 8.93 -1.14
CA GLN A 375 2.54 8.27 -2.44
C GLN A 375 3.31 6.96 -2.46
N ARG A 376 4.54 6.97 -1.92
CA ARG A 376 5.33 5.76 -1.70
C ARG A 376 4.66 4.81 -0.70
N CYS A 377 4.04 5.33 0.35
CA CYS A 377 3.28 4.49 1.28
C CYS A 377 2.11 3.78 0.56
N LEU A 378 1.35 4.49 -0.28
CA LEU A 378 0.25 3.92 -1.06
C LEU A 378 0.74 2.86 -2.05
N GLU A 379 1.85 3.11 -2.72
CA GLU A 379 2.51 2.15 -3.61
C GLU A 379 2.86 0.86 -2.85
N TYR A 380 3.48 0.97 -1.67
CA TYR A 380 3.86 -0.18 -0.85
C TYR A 380 2.64 -0.95 -0.32
N MET A 381 1.58 -0.25 0.06
CA MET A 381 0.29 -0.86 0.42
C MET A 381 -0.31 -1.64 -0.77
N GLY A 382 -0.16 -1.10 -1.98
CA GLY A 382 -0.51 -1.77 -3.23
C GLY A 382 0.27 -3.07 -3.43
N TYR A 383 1.59 -3.06 -3.21
CA TYR A 383 2.41 -4.28 -3.30
C TYR A 383 2.03 -5.34 -2.27
N LEU A 384 1.70 -4.94 -1.05
CA LEU A 384 1.17 -5.84 -0.01
C LEU A 384 -0.26 -6.32 -0.25
N GLY A 385 -1.01 -5.69 -1.16
CA GLY A 385 -2.38 -6.07 -1.49
C GLY A 385 -3.43 -5.54 -0.52
N TYR A 386 -3.18 -4.41 0.16
CA TYR A 386 -4.08 -3.85 1.19
C TYR A 386 -5.53 -3.70 0.71
N SER A 387 -5.77 -3.03 -0.42
CA SER A 387 -7.14 -2.82 -0.92
C SER A 387 -7.87 -4.13 -1.26
N ILE A 388 -7.13 -5.19 -1.57
CA ILE A 388 -7.67 -6.50 -1.90
C ILE A 388 -8.05 -7.23 -0.61
N ILE A 389 -7.11 -7.33 0.33
CA ILE A 389 -7.26 -8.05 1.60
C ILE A 389 -8.35 -7.39 2.47
N ASN A 390 -8.36 -6.05 2.52
CA ASN A 390 -9.34 -5.29 3.31
C ASN A 390 -10.62 -4.93 2.53
N GLU A 391 -10.78 -5.43 1.30
CA GLU A 391 -11.93 -5.18 0.42
C GLU A 391 -12.28 -3.69 0.30
N GLN A 392 -11.27 -2.83 0.12
CA GLN A 392 -11.40 -1.39 -0.05
C GLN A 392 -11.30 -0.99 -1.52
N GLU A 393 -11.84 0.18 -1.86
CA GLU A 393 -11.80 0.71 -3.22
C GLU A 393 -10.37 1.03 -3.68
N SER A 394 -9.51 1.52 -2.78
CA SER A 394 -8.11 1.81 -3.07
C SER A 394 -7.23 1.82 -1.82
N GLN A 395 -5.91 1.92 -2.01
CA GLN A 395 -4.94 2.06 -0.92
C GLN A 395 -5.15 3.36 -0.12
N ALA A 396 -5.77 4.38 -0.73
CA ALA A 396 -6.02 5.67 -0.07
C ALA A 396 -6.96 5.54 1.14
N ALA A 397 -7.77 4.47 1.20
CA ALA A 397 -8.60 4.16 2.36
C ALA A 397 -7.79 3.89 3.64
N ALA A 398 -6.48 3.62 3.55
CA ALA A 398 -5.58 3.48 4.69
C ALA A 398 -5.22 4.81 5.37
N ILE A 399 -5.40 5.94 4.67
CA ILE A 399 -4.81 7.23 5.06
C ILE A 399 -5.86 8.16 5.66
N THR A 400 -5.52 8.72 6.82
CA THR A 400 -6.23 9.85 7.43
C THR A 400 -5.50 11.15 7.08
N VAL A 401 -6.16 12.04 6.35
CA VAL A 401 -5.68 13.41 6.14
C VAL A 401 -6.12 14.26 7.32
N THR A 402 -5.15 14.77 8.09
CA THR A 402 -5.43 15.60 9.26
C THR A 402 -5.94 16.98 8.82
N ARG A 403 -6.62 17.68 9.73
CA ARG A 403 -7.06 19.05 9.44
C ARG A 403 -5.90 20.04 9.41
N ASN A 404 -6.17 21.20 8.83
CA ASN A 404 -5.20 22.29 8.69
C ASN A 404 -4.65 22.75 10.06
N LYS A 405 -3.31 22.87 10.17
CA LYS A 405 -2.59 23.27 11.38
C LYS A 405 -3.09 24.60 11.97
N ARG A 406 -3.53 25.55 11.14
CA ARG A 406 -4.06 26.85 11.60
C ARG A 406 -5.31 26.69 12.47
N ILE A 407 -6.16 25.72 12.14
CA ILE A 407 -7.36 25.39 12.91
C ILE A 407 -6.97 24.79 14.26
N ASP A 408 -5.95 23.94 14.31
CA ASP A 408 -5.42 23.39 15.56
C ASP A 408 -4.93 24.50 16.51
N LEU A 409 -4.19 25.48 15.97
CA LEU A 409 -3.70 26.62 16.76
C LEU A 409 -4.82 27.55 17.23
N GLN A 410 -5.83 27.78 16.39
CA GLN A 410 -7.00 28.58 16.78
C GLN A 410 -7.81 27.91 17.89
N LYS A 411 -8.05 26.60 17.76
CA LYS A 411 -8.79 25.79 18.73
C LYS A 411 -7.95 25.39 19.95
N LYS A 412 -6.64 25.61 19.91
CA LYS A 412 -5.66 25.20 20.94
C LYS A 412 -5.75 23.70 21.27
N GLN A 413 -6.10 22.89 20.28
CA GLN A 413 -6.27 21.45 20.41
C GLN A 413 -5.95 20.81 19.06
N THR A 414 -5.27 19.67 19.08
CA THR A 414 -4.99 18.88 17.88
C THR A 414 -5.46 17.44 18.08
N GLN A 415 -5.85 16.78 17.00
CA GLN A 415 -6.15 15.35 16.96
C GLN A 415 -5.02 14.54 16.31
N ARG A 416 -3.93 15.20 15.89
CA ARG A 416 -2.77 14.54 15.30
C ARG A 416 -2.17 13.52 16.26
N SER A 417 -1.67 12.44 15.69
CA SER A 417 -0.91 11.42 16.40
C SER A 417 0.60 11.54 16.14
N VAL A 418 1.00 12.18 15.04
CA VAL A 418 2.40 12.33 14.61
C VAL A 418 2.83 13.80 14.68
N PHE A 419 3.96 14.07 15.31
CA PHE A 419 4.55 15.41 15.42
C PHE A 419 5.98 15.46 14.91
N ARG A 420 6.28 16.43 14.05
CA ARG A 420 7.64 16.66 13.53
C ARG A 420 8.41 17.65 14.39
N CYS A 421 9.62 17.26 14.77
CA CYS A 421 10.60 18.06 15.48
C CYS A 421 11.86 18.25 14.63
N ASN A 422 12.17 19.50 14.28
CA ASN A 422 13.39 19.79 13.55
C ASN A 422 14.54 20.02 14.54
N VAL A 423 15.61 19.26 14.38
CA VAL A 423 16.81 19.26 15.22
C VAL A 423 17.89 20.09 14.51
N MET A 424 18.18 21.27 15.06
CA MET A 424 19.06 22.27 14.46
C MET A 424 20.22 22.58 15.39
N GLY A 425 21.42 22.71 14.83
CA GLY A 425 22.64 22.95 15.61
C GLY A 425 23.85 23.04 14.69
N ALA A 426 24.95 23.61 15.19
CA ALA A 426 26.21 23.69 14.46
C ALA A 426 26.75 22.28 14.10
N HIS A 427 27.74 22.23 13.20
CA HIS A 427 28.46 20.98 12.93
C HIS A 427 29.01 20.38 14.23
N HIS A 428 28.90 19.06 14.36
CA HIS A 428 29.38 18.29 15.51
C HIS A 428 28.76 18.66 16.88
N SER A 429 27.64 19.38 16.91
CA SER A 429 26.97 19.77 18.16
C SER A 429 26.29 18.60 18.90
N GLY A 430 26.25 17.41 18.31
CA GLY A 430 25.63 16.21 18.88
C GLY A 430 24.23 15.88 18.34
N LYS A 431 23.82 16.47 17.21
CA LYS A 431 22.50 16.26 16.59
C LYS A 431 22.19 14.78 16.32
N SER A 432 23.05 14.08 15.56
CA SER A 432 22.82 12.67 15.23
C SER A 432 22.79 11.79 16.48
N GLY A 433 23.61 12.10 17.48
CA GLY A 433 23.59 11.38 18.75
C GLY A 433 22.30 11.58 19.55
N PHE A 434 21.67 12.76 19.44
CA PHE A 434 20.34 13.02 19.97
C PHE A 434 19.26 12.19 19.26
N LEU A 435 19.31 12.09 17.92
CA LEU A 435 18.40 11.22 17.16
C LEU A 435 18.52 9.75 17.59
N GLN A 436 19.74 9.22 17.61
CA GLN A 436 19.99 7.82 17.95
C GLN A 436 19.66 7.49 19.41
N ALA A 437 19.83 8.45 20.32
CA ALA A 437 19.43 8.29 21.71
C ALA A 437 17.91 8.15 21.86
N PHE A 438 17.10 8.73 20.98
CA PHE A 438 15.65 8.53 20.98
C PHE A 438 15.25 7.07 20.67
N LEU A 439 16.10 6.38 19.91
CA LEU A 439 16.01 4.95 19.60
C LEU A 439 16.66 4.08 20.69
N SER A 440 16.90 4.64 21.88
CA SER A 440 17.53 3.97 23.03
C SER A 440 18.99 3.53 22.79
N ARG A 441 19.75 4.23 21.95
CA ARG A 441 21.16 3.90 21.66
C ARG A 441 22.09 4.86 22.36
N ASN A 442 22.91 4.36 23.29
CA ASN A 442 23.98 5.13 23.93
C ASN A 442 25.16 5.37 22.96
N LEU A 443 26.12 6.22 23.39
CA LEU A 443 27.27 6.61 22.58
C LEU A 443 28.09 5.40 22.12
N THR A 444 28.33 4.42 23.00
CA THR A 444 29.07 3.19 22.67
C THR A 444 28.42 2.42 21.51
N ARG A 445 27.09 2.33 21.49
CA ARG A 445 26.35 1.69 20.39
C ARG A 445 26.39 2.54 19.13
N GLN A 446 26.29 3.86 19.25
CA GLN A 446 26.36 4.79 18.12
C GLN A 446 27.71 4.75 17.40
N LEU A 447 28.82 4.57 18.13
CA LEU A 447 30.17 4.48 17.56
C LEU A 447 30.37 3.22 16.69
N LYS A 448 29.51 2.21 16.83
CA LYS A 448 29.53 1.00 15.98
C LYS A 448 28.75 1.18 14.68
N LEU A 449 28.04 2.29 14.51
CA LEU A 449 27.25 2.55 13.31
C LEU A 449 28.16 2.89 12.14
N ARG A 450 27.89 2.25 11.00
CA ARG A 450 28.60 2.54 9.76
C ARG A 450 28.11 3.86 9.16
N GLU A 451 29.01 4.61 8.54
CA GLU A 451 28.68 5.92 7.99
C GLU A 451 27.70 5.86 6.81
N ASP A 452 27.79 4.80 6.00
CA ASP A 452 26.91 4.54 4.85
C ASP A 452 25.47 4.21 5.26
N HIS A 453 25.22 3.88 6.53
CA HIS A 453 23.89 3.59 7.06
C HIS A 453 23.34 4.75 7.92
N LYS A 454 23.96 5.94 7.90
CA LYS A 454 23.48 7.09 8.68
C LYS A 454 22.10 7.53 8.18
N SER A 455 21.19 7.76 9.14
CA SER A 455 19.89 8.37 8.88
C SER A 455 19.82 9.75 9.52
N PHE A 456 19.17 10.68 8.80
CA PHE A 456 18.84 12.03 9.29
C PHE A 456 17.46 12.08 9.94
N TYR A 457 16.80 10.94 10.07
CA TYR A 457 15.50 10.81 10.72
C TYR A 457 15.58 9.84 11.89
N ALA A 458 14.77 10.08 12.92
CA ALA A 458 14.49 9.10 13.95
C ALA A 458 13.01 9.17 14.34
N MET A 459 12.33 8.03 14.36
CA MET A 459 10.92 7.95 14.77
C MET A 459 10.71 6.90 15.85
N ASN A 460 9.96 7.29 16.88
CA ASN A 460 9.54 6.41 17.98
C ASN A 460 8.29 7.00 18.67
N THR A 461 7.67 6.22 19.56
CA THR A 461 6.54 6.68 20.37
C THR A 461 6.99 7.37 21.66
N THR A 462 6.15 8.29 22.12
CA THR A 462 6.26 9.02 23.38
C THR A 462 4.90 9.09 24.05
N TYR A 463 4.88 9.16 25.38
CA TYR A 463 3.65 9.20 26.16
C TYR A 463 3.47 10.58 26.80
N VAL A 464 2.43 11.30 26.40
CA VAL A 464 2.09 12.62 26.94
C VAL A 464 0.75 12.52 27.66
N TYR A 465 0.78 12.66 28.99
CA TYR A 465 -0.42 12.57 29.86
C TYR A 465 -1.26 11.29 29.61
N GLY A 466 -0.59 10.16 29.39
CA GLY A 466 -1.22 8.86 29.12
C GLY A 466 -1.66 8.65 27.67
N GLN A 467 -1.47 9.62 26.78
CA GLN A 467 -1.71 9.46 25.35
C GLN A 467 -0.41 9.09 24.64
N GLU A 468 -0.43 8.00 23.89
CA GLU A 468 0.67 7.63 23.00
C GLU A 468 0.67 8.49 21.74
N LYS A 469 1.83 9.00 21.35
CA LYS A 469 2.06 9.85 20.18
C LYS A 469 3.39 9.53 19.52
N TYR A 470 3.47 9.67 18.21
CA TYR A 470 4.71 9.56 17.46
C TYR A 470 5.44 10.90 17.43
N LEU A 471 6.74 10.85 17.71
CA LEU A 471 7.66 11.97 17.51
C LEU A 471 8.58 11.61 16.35
N LEU A 472 8.63 12.49 15.35
CA LEU A 472 9.52 12.42 14.20
C LEU A 472 10.62 13.45 14.40
N LEU A 473 11.85 13.00 14.65
CA LEU A 473 13.03 13.86 14.68
C LEU A 473 13.64 13.95 13.28
N HIS A 474 13.91 15.16 12.82
CA HIS A 474 14.61 15.42 11.56
C HIS A 474 15.87 16.25 11.85
N GLU A 475 17.05 15.69 11.57
CA GLU A 475 18.31 16.42 11.63
C GLU A 475 18.44 17.35 10.42
N VAL A 476 18.35 18.65 10.68
CA VAL A 476 18.43 19.67 9.62
C VAL A 476 19.89 20.06 9.38
N SER A 477 20.19 20.36 8.11
CA SER A 477 21.49 20.89 7.70
C SER A 477 21.92 22.09 8.57
N PRO A 478 23.20 22.15 8.98
CA PRO A 478 23.74 23.27 9.74
C PRO A 478 23.91 24.55 8.91
N ASP A 479 23.71 24.54 7.60
CA ASP A 479 23.89 25.74 6.78
C ASP A 479 22.60 26.56 6.69
N LEU A 480 22.51 27.61 7.52
CA LEU A 480 21.30 28.45 7.64
C LEU A 480 20.91 29.17 6.33
N ASP A 481 21.83 29.35 5.40
CA ASP A 481 21.59 30.08 4.15
C ASP A 481 20.90 29.23 3.08
N PHE A 482 20.89 27.90 3.24
CA PHE A 482 20.29 26.96 2.28
C PHE A 482 19.00 26.30 2.81
N LEU A 483 18.45 26.79 3.93
CA LEU A 483 17.23 26.22 4.49
C LEU A 483 15.99 26.63 3.69
N SER A 484 15.25 25.64 3.21
CA SER A 484 13.97 25.82 2.52
C SER A 484 12.80 26.01 3.51
N GLU A 485 11.64 26.48 3.03
CA GLU A 485 10.42 26.52 3.85
C GLU A 485 10.02 25.12 4.35
N THR A 486 10.28 24.08 3.55
CA THR A 486 10.04 22.67 3.92
C THR A 486 10.92 22.20 5.07
N ASP A 487 12.18 22.67 5.13
CA ASP A 487 13.13 22.38 6.23
C ASP A 487 12.78 23.12 7.51
N LEU A 488 12.03 24.22 7.42
CA LEU A 488 11.59 25.03 8.57
C LEU A 488 10.23 24.58 9.11
N ALA A 489 9.39 23.97 8.28
CA ALA A 489 8.09 23.46 8.70
C ALA A 489 8.25 22.37 9.77
N CYS A 490 7.65 22.54 10.93
CA CYS A 490 7.64 21.56 12.01
C CYS A 490 6.61 21.95 13.09
N ASP A 491 6.34 21.01 13.99
CA ASP A 491 5.47 21.23 15.14
C ASP A 491 6.23 21.75 16.37
N VAL A 492 7.53 21.49 16.45
CA VAL A 492 8.45 21.95 17.50
C VAL A 492 9.89 22.03 16.97
N VAL A 493 10.69 22.95 17.48
CA VAL A 493 12.11 23.10 17.12
C VAL A 493 13.00 22.73 18.30
N CYS A 494 14.01 21.91 18.04
CA CYS A 494 15.03 21.52 18.98
C CYS A 494 16.38 22.14 18.59
N LEU A 495 16.81 23.17 19.31
CA LEU A 495 18.07 23.88 19.09
C LEU A 495 19.18 23.29 19.97
N ILE A 496 20.09 22.54 19.38
CA ILE A 496 21.16 21.81 20.06
C ILE A 496 22.50 22.53 19.93
N TYR A 497 23.10 22.87 21.07
CA TYR A 497 24.46 23.36 21.17
C TYR A 497 25.31 22.42 22.04
N ASP A 498 26.62 22.45 21.84
CA ASP A 498 27.59 21.62 22.54
C ASP A 498 28.23 22.41 23.68
N VAL A 499 28.07 21.93 24.92
CA VAL A 499 28.58 22.63 26.11
C VAL A 499 30.10 22.75 26.14
N SER A 500 30.81 21.88 25.42
CA SER A 500 32.28 21.88 25.31
C SER A 500 32.79 22.80 24.20
N ASN A 501 31.94 23.20 23.25
CA ASN A 501 32.28 24.09 22.15
C ASN A 501 31.77 25.52 22.42
N PRO A 502 32.66 26.52 22.57
CA PRO A 502 32.28 27.88 22.98
C PRO A 502 31.50 28.64 21.89
N ARG A 503 31.53 28.22 20.62
CA ARG A 503 30.85 28.90 19.50
C ARG A 503 29.54 28.25 19.10
N SER A 504 29.23 27.08 19.64
CA SER A 504 28.08 26.27 19.19
C SER A 504 26.74 26.95 19.51
N PHE A 505 26.61 27.67 20.63
CA PHE A 505 25.37 28.36 20.99
C PHE A 505 25.08 29.58 20.11
N GLU A 506 26.11 30.23 19.55
CA GLU A 506 25.92 31.39 18.65
C GLU A 506 25.06 31.00 17.43
N TYR A 507 25.27 29.79 16.91
CA TYR A 507 24.46 29.21 15.85
C TYR A 507 22.98 29.15 16.24
N CYS A 508 22.67 28.54 17.39
CA CYS A 508 21.29 28.36 17.86
C CYS A 508 20.60 29.72 18.08
N ALA A 509 21.34 30.70 18.63
CA ALA A 509 20.84 32.05 18.81
C ALA A 509 20.54 32.74 17.46
N LYS A 510 21.42 32.60 16.46
CA LYS A 510 21.21 33.13 15.10
C LYS A 510 20.00 32.46 14.43
N ALA A 511 19.92 31.14 14.46
CA ALA A 511 18.81 30.37 13.89
C ALA A 511 17.46 30.78 14.51
N TYR A 512 17.39 30.87 15.85
CA TYR A 512 16.19 31.34 16.55
C TYR A 512 15.78 32.75 16.13
N LYS A 513 16.72 33.70 16.12
CA LYS A 513 16.43 35.09 15.76
C LYS A 513 15.94 35.23 14.32
N ARG A 514 16.52 34.46 13.39
CA ARG A 514 16.22 34.55 11.96
C ARG A 514 14.87 33.92 11.60
N TYR A 515 14.54 32.77 12.19
CA TYR A 515 13.42 31.95 11.73
C TYR A 515 12.28 31.76 12.74
N PHE A 516 12.57 31.85 14.04
CA PHE A 516 11.62 31.39 15.07
C PHE A 516 11.22 32.46 16.09
N MET A 517 11.86 33.63 16.10
CA MET A 517 11.52 34.71 17.04
C MET A 517 10.06 35.14 16.92
N ASP A 518 9.59 35.32 15.69
CA ASP A 518 8.21 35.76 15.40
C ASP A 518 7.30 34.59 14.99
N SER A 519 7.80 33.34 15.07
CA SER A 519 7.04 32.14 14.75
C SER A 519 6.14 31.70 15.90
N LYS A 520 5.06 31.00 15.56
CA LYS A 520 4.21 30.30 16.54
C LYS A 520 4.76 28.91 16.91
N THR A 521 5.82 28.47 16.26
CA THR A 521 6.44 27.17 16.52
C THR A 521 7.22 27.22 17.83
N PRO A 522 6.93 26.31 18.79
CA PRO A 522 7.64 26.27 20.06
C PRO A 522 9.10 25.83 19.88
N CYS A 523 10.02 26.44 20.63
CA CYS A 523 11.45 26.13 20.58
C CYS A 523 11.99 25.68 21.94
N MET A 524 12.81 24.64 21.95
CA MET A 524 13.57 24.17 23.11
C MET A 524 15.07 24.19 22.81
N PHE A 525 15.86 24.72 23.75
CA PHE A 525 17.32 24.68 23.70
C PHE A 525 17.84 23.46 24.46
N ILE A 526 18.76 22.72 23.86
CA ILE A 526 19.43 21.56 24.45
C ILE A 526 20.93 21.84 24.55
N ALA A 527 21.44 21.68 25.77
CA ALA A 527 22.85 21.71 26.12
C ALA A 527 23.40 20.27 26.03
N ALA A 528 23.83 19.87 24.83
CA ALA A 528 24.31 18.52 24.54
C ALA A 528 25.74 18.29 25.04
N LYS A 529 26.11 17.02 25.19
CA LYS A 529 27.39 16.55 25.76
C LYS A 529 27.59 17.04 27.19
N SER A 530 26.52 17.05 28.00
CA SER A 530 26.55 17.53 29.38
C SER A 530 27.45 16.73 30.32
N ASP A 531 27.99 15.60 29.86
CA ASP A 531 29.05 14.82 30.52
C ASP A 531 30.43 15.47 30.41
N LEU A 532 30.64 16.38 29.44
CA LEU A 532 31.89 17.10 29.25
C LEU A 532 31.93 18.40 30.06
N HIS A 533 33.13 18.95 30.26
CA HIS A 533 33.31 20.22 30.96
C HIS A 533 32.63 21.38 30.21
N GLU A 534 31.69 22.05 30.87
CA GLU A 534 30.97 23.20 30.30
C GLU A 534 31.91 24.41 30.14
N VAL A 535 32.02 24.92 28.91
CA VAL A 535 32.79 26.13 28.59
C VAL A 535 31.88 27.33 28.42
N ARG A 536 32.41 28.52 28.73
CA ARG A 536 31.68 29.78 28.53
C ARG A 536 31.42 30.04 27.05
N GLN A 537 30.14 30.16 26.71
CA GLN A 537 29.69 30.40 25.33
C GLN A 537 30.01 31.83 24.87
N GLN A 538 30.65 31.96 23.70
CA GLN A 538 31.05 33.20 23.03
C GLN A 538 29.89 33.88 22.31
N SER A 539 28.77 34.04 23.00
CA SER A 539 27.58 34.71 22.48
C SER A 539 27.30 35.99 23.27
N THR A 540 26.52 36.90 22.68
CA THR A 540 26.16 38.18 23.32
C THR A 540 25.47 38.03 24.67
N LEU A 541 24.77 36.92 24.92
CA LEU A 541 24.09 36.61 26.18
C LEU A 541 24.32 35.14 26.54
N PRO A 542 24.60 34.79 27.81
CA PRO A 542 24.64 33.39 28.24
C PRO A 542 23.37 32.63 27.87
N PRO A 543 23.43 31.32 27.58
CA PRO A 543 22.27 30.54 27.12
C PRO A 543 21.01 30.68 28.00
N LEU A 544 21.18 30.67 29.32
CA LEU A 544 20.07 30.84 30.27
C LEU A 544 19.43 32.22 30.17
N ASP A 545 20.24 33.28 30.06
CA ASP A 545 19.74 34.66 29.98
C ASP A 545 19.13 34.95 28.61
N PHE A 546 19.64 34.32 27.55
CA PHE A 546 19.02 34.32 26.23
C PHE A 546 17.60 33.74 26.30
N CYS A 547 17.44 32.55 26.88
CA CYS A 547 16.12 31.93 27.04
C CYS A 547 15.18 32.81 27.88
N ARG A 548 15.66 33.38 29.00
CA ARG A 548 14.86 34.28 29.84
C ARG A 548 14.40 35.52 29.08
N LYS A 549 15.31 36.17 28.34
CA LYS A 549 15.01 37.35 27.52
C LYS A 549 13.90 37.07 26.51
N HIS A 550 13.95 35.91 25.87
CA HIS A 550 13.00 35.49 24.84
C HIS A 550 11.81 34.68 25.39
N ARG A 551 11.64 34.59 26.72
CA ARG A 551 10.55 33.86 27.40
C ARG A 551 10.47 32.37 27.03
N LEU A 552 11.61 31.76 26.75
CA LEU A 552 11.78 30.35 26.43
C LEU A 552 12.08 29.51 27.68
N HIS A 553 11.96 28.19 27.56
CA HIS A 553 12.40 27.28 28.61
C HIS A 553 13.92 27.35 28.82
N PRO A 554 14.41 27.17 30.07
CA PRO A 554 15.84 27.05 30.33
C PRO A 554 16.48 25.95 29.47
N PRO A 555 17.73 26.10 29.04
CA PRO A 555 18.45 25.05 28.32
C PRO A 555 18.38 23.71 29.08
N GLN A 556 18.02 22.63 28.39
CA GLN A 556 17.94 21.30 28.99
C GLN A 556 19.28 20.58 28.80
N PRO A 557 19.94 20.10 29.88
CA PRO A 557 21.15 19.31 29.75
C PRO A 557 20.83 17.94 29.14
N PHE A 558 21.71 17.45 28.27
CA PHE A 558 21.56 16.16 27.63
C PHE A 558 22.90 15.50 27.32
N THR A 559 22.99 14.20 27.54
CA THR A 559 24.09 13.37 27.06
C THR A 559 23.57 12.01 26.60
N CYS A 560 24.24 11.46 25.59
CA CYS A 560 24.07 10.07 25.16
C CYS A 560 25.19 9.16 25.69
N ASN A 561 26.18 9.71 26.41
CA ASN A 561 27.27 8.97 27.02
C ASN A 561 26.82 8.42 28.39
N THR A 562 25.97 7.38 28.33
CA THR A 562 25.40 6.69 29.48
C THR A 562 25.69 5.19 29.36
N ASP A 563 25.88 4.52 30.50
CA ASP A 563 26.05 3.06 30.52
C ASP A 563 24.79 2.36 29.99
N ASP A 564 23.62 2.80 30.46
CA ASP A 564 22.30 2.33 30.02
C ASP A 564 21.73 3.15 28.85
N ALA A 565 20.53 2.77 28.39
CA ALA A 565 19.78 3.52 27.39
C ALA A 565 19.53 4.98 27.83
N PRO A 566 19.76 5.98 26.96
CA PRO A 566 19.54 7.38 27.31
C PRO A 566 18.10 7.68 27.73
N GLY A 567 17.94 8.56 28.72
CA GLY A 567 16.63 8.96 29.25
C GLY A 567 15.73 9.62 28.18
N LYS A 568 14.43 9.33 28.22
CA LYS A 568 13.47 9.78 27.20
C LYS A 568 12.70 11.06 27.55
N ASP A 569 12.95 11.65 28.72
CA ASP A 569 12.17 12.78 29.24
C ASP A 569 12.13 13.99 28.32
N ILE A 570 13.26 14.32 27.66
CA ILE A 570 13.33 15.47 26.76
C ILE A 570 12.43 15.29 25.54
N TYR A 571 12.36 14.07 24.99
CA TYR A 571 11.46 13.78 23.86
C TYR A 571 10.00 13.93 24.26
N THR A 572 9.62 13.45 25.45
CA THR A 572 8.28 13.68 26.00
C THR A 572 7.98 15.18 26.15
N LYS A 573 8.96 16.01 26.57
CA LYS A 573 8.80 17.48 26.62
C LYS A 573 8.62 18.09 25.23
N LEU A 574 9.40 17.66 24.24
CA LEU A 574 9.26 18.11 22.84
C LEU A 574 7.87 17.77 22.28
N THR A 575 7.40 16.54 22.47
CA THR A 575 6.05 16.13 22.07
C THR A 575 4.98 16.94 22.79
N THR A 576 5.15 17.18 24.10
CA THR A 576 4.20 17.99 24.87
C THR A 576 4.12 19.43 24.33
N MET A 577 5.26 20.03 23.97
CA MET A 577 5.30 21.35 23.36
C MET A 577 4.64 21.38 21.98
N ALA A 578 4.85 20.33 21.16
CA ALA A 578 4.21 20.20 19.85
C ALA A 578 2.68 20.06 19.95
N MET A 579 2.18 19.30 20.93
CA MET A 579 0.75 19.13 21.20
C MET A 579 0.09 20.39 21.76
N TYR A 580 0.79 21.11 22.64
CA TYR A 580 0.26 22.25 23.39
C TYR A 580 1.13 23.51 23.24
N PRO A 581 1.28 24.07 22.02
CA PRO A 581 2.20 25.19 21.77
C PRO A 581 1.83 26.48 22.53
N HIS A 582 0.57 26.61 22.94
CA HIS A 582 0.07 27.77 23.70
C HIS A 582 0.24 27.64 25.21
N SER A 583 0.43 26.42 25.70
CA SER A 583 0.61 26.17 27.13
C SER A 583 2.02 26.59 27.49
N LYS A 584 2.17 27.77 28.13
CA LYS A 584 3.38 28.04 28.89
C LYS A 584 3.46 26.95 29.94
N LEU A 585 4.33 25.96 29.74
CA LEU A 585 4.59 24.91 30.72
C LEU A 585 5.11 25.62 31.98
N ARG A 586 4.21 26.02 32.88
CA ARG A 586 4.53 26.69 34.14
C ARG A 586 5.23 25.63 35.01
N CYS A 587 6.55 25.58 34.90
CA CYS A 587 7.50 24.67 35.54
C CYS A 587 7.38 23.18 35.16
N MET A 588 8.17 22.76 34.18
CA MET A 588 8.84 21.45 34.16
C MET A 588 10.30 21.60 34.59
N CYS A 589 10.53 22.43 35.61
CA CYS A 589 11.83 22.60 36.22
C CYS A 589 12.13 21.34 37.06
N ALA A 590 13.36 20.80 37.03
CA ALA A 590 13.80 19.81 38.03
C ALA A 590 14.04 20.45 39.42
N CYS A 591 13.50 21.65 39.67
CA CYS A 591 13.65 22.31 40.94
C CYS A 591 12.62 21.69 41.88
N ASN A 592 13.08 20.95 42.89
CA ASN A 592 12.29 20.47 44.03
C ASN A 592 11.70 21.61 44.89
N ARG A 593 11.47 22.79 44.31
CA ARG A 593 11.10 24.03 44.99
C ARG A 593 9.86 24.70 44.42
N CYS A 594 9.30 24.25 43.30
CA CYS A 594 8.02 24.78 42.81
C CYS A 594 6.85 23.91 43.28
N THR A 595 5.70 24.55 43.53
CA THR A 595 4.48 23.90 44.03
C THR A 595 4.04 22.72 43.18
N PHE A 596 4.21 22.78 41.85
CA PHE A 596 3.87 21.70 40.93
C PHE A 596 4.76 20.45 41.11
N CYS A 597 6.08 20.61 41.22
CA CYS A 597 7.02 19.51 41.46
C CYS A 597 6.84 18.89 42.84
N VAL A 598 6.55 19.69 43.87
CA VAL A 598 6.22 19.19 45.21
C VAL A 598 4.92 18.36 45.15
N SER A 599 3.88 18.84 44.46
CA SER A 599 2.64 18.07 44.30
C SER A 599 2.79 16.83 43.41
N HIS A 600 3.63 16.87 42.37
CA HIS A 600 3.87 15.71 41.50
C HIS A 600 4.73 14.64 42.19
N ASN A 601 5.76 15.04 42.94
CA ASN A 601 6.56 14.13 43.76
C ASN A 601 5.74 13.57 44.95
N LEU A 602 4.80 14.35 45.50
CA LEU A 602 3.86 13.85 46.51
C LEU A 602 2.89 12.81 45.91
N LEU A 603 2.36 13.07 44.71
CA LEU A 603 1.48 12.14 43.99
C LEU A 603 2.19 10.85 43.53
N ASN A 604 3.49 10.94 43.21
CA ASN A 604 4.34 9.81 42.83
C ASN A 604 5.12 9.20 44.00
N SER A 605 4.92 9.70 45.22
CA SER A 605 5.56 9.16 46.43
C SER A 605 5.18 7.70 46.64
N GLU A 606 6.16 6.85 46.95
CA GLU A 606 5.94 5.45 47.32
C GLU A 606 4.97 5.32 48.50
N LEU A 607 4.93 6.30 49.40
CA LEU A 607 4.02 6.33 50.53
C LEU A 607 2.56 6.48 50.07
N LEU A 608 2.32 7.31 49.06
CA LEU A 608 0.97 7.58 48.53
C LEU A 608 0.50 6.46 47.59
N ARG A 609 1.42 5.81 46.87
CA ARG A 609 1.16 4.55 46.14
C ARG A 609 0.89 3.39 47.09
N SER A 610 1.64 3.28 48.19
CA SER A 610 1.42 2.29 49.24
C SER A 610 0.05 2.51 49.88
N ILE A 611 -0.28 3.72 50.33
CA ILE A 611 -1.59 4.07 50.87
C ILE A 611 -2.72 3.82 49.86
N LYS A 612 -2.54 4.17 48.59
CA LYS A 612 -3.51 3.83 47.53
C LYS A 612 -3.67 2.33 47.38
N ALA A 613 -2.58 1.57 47.34
CA ALA A 613 -2.61 0.12 47.20
C ALA A 613 -3.25 -0.55 48.42
N THR A 614 -2.98 -0.07 49.65
CA THR A 614 -3.61 -0.54 50.89
C THR A 614 -5.10 -0.19 50.93
N LEU A 615 -5.51 1.00 50.46
CA LEU A 615 -6.91 1.38 50.33
C LEU A 615 -7.63 0.57 49.23
N TYR A 616 -6.98 0.34 48.10
CA TYR A 616 -7.51 -0.45 46.99
C TYR A 616 -7.68 -1.92 47.40
N THR A 617 -6.71 -2.50 48.10
CA THR A 617 -6.83 -3.85 48.68
C THR A 617 -7.84 -3.90 49.82
N ALA A 618 -7.96 -2.88 50.67
CA ALA A 618 -9.00 -2.82 51.70
C ALA A 618 -10.43 -2.70 51.11
N LEU A 619 -10.57 -2.02 49.96
CA LEU A 619 -11.85 -1.88 49.25
C LEU A 619 -12.20 -3.11 48.39
N LEU A 620 -11.20 -3.79 47.80
CA LEU A 620 -11.41 -5.02 47.01
C LEU A 620 -11.48 -6.30 47.85
N SER A 621 -10.83 -6.36 49.02
CA SER A 621 -10.86 -7.53 49.92
C SER A 621 -12.17 -7.70 50.68
N ARG A 622 -13.04 -6.67 50.70
CA ARG A 622 -14.43 -6.80 51.15
C ARG A 622 -15.34 -7.08 49.95
N HIS A 623 -15.22 -8.30 49.43
CA HIS A 623 -16.06 -9.01 48.46
C HIS A 623 -17.19 -8.24 47.76
N MET A 624 -17.04 -8.09 46.44
CA MET A 624 -18.15 -8.12 45.49
C MET A 624 -18.45 -9.60 45.15
N THR A 625 -19.49 -10.15 45.76
CA THR A 625 -20.21 -11.32 45.21
C THR A 625 -21.49 -10.81 44.56
N GLN A 626 -21.84 -11.39 43.41
CA GLN A 626 -22.78 -10.88 42.41
C GLN A 626 -24.27 -10.86 42.83
N ALA A 627 -24.58 -11.02 44.12
CA ALA A 627 -25.95 -11.20 44.61
C ALA A 627 -26.64 -9.93 45.16
N ASP A 628 -25.92 -8.85 45.49
CA ASP A 628 -26.49 -7.74 46.29
C ASP A 628 -26.87 -6.45 45.54
N LEU A 629 -26.82 -6.45 44.20
CA LEU A 629 -27.10 -5.26 43.37
C LEU A 629 -28.56 -4.76 43.38
N LYS A 630 -29.46 -5.40 44.13
CA LYS A 630 -30.89 -5.01 44.22
C LYS A 630 -31.31 -4.29 45.51
N ASN A 631 -30.43 -4.11 46.50
CA ASN A 631 -30.82 -3.51 47.78
C ASN A 631 -30.61 -1.98 47.84
N SER A 632 -31.67 -1.24 48.16
CA SER A 632 -31.68 0.23 48.27
C SER A 632 -30.72 0.79 49.34
N THR A 633 -30.32 -0.03 50.31
CA THR A 633 -29.36 0.29 51.36
C THR A 633 -27.92 0.42 50.86
N PHE A 634 -27.58 -0.19 49.72
CA PHE A 634 -26.25 -0.07 49.09
C PHE A 634 -26.01 1.34 48.54
N TRP A 635 -26.98 1.88 47.80
CA TRP A 635 -26.89 3.23 47.21
C TRP A 635 -26.84 4.33 48.27
N LEU A 636 -27.50 4.13 49.43
CA LEU A 636 -27.42 5.03 50.58
C LEU A 636 -26.02 5.06 51.22
N ARG A 637 -25.32 3.91 51.29
CA ARG A 637 -23.95 3.84 51.81
C ARG A 637 -22.92 4.38 50.82
N ALA A 638 -23.11 4.14 49.53
CA ALA A 638 -22.25 4.69 48.48
C ALA A 638 -22.36 6.22 48.39
N SER A 639 -23.57 6.77 48.50
CA SER A 639 -23.80 8.23 48.54
C SER A 639 -23.23 8.88 49.80
N LEU A 640 -23.38 8.27 50.98
CA LEU A 640 -22.71 8.73 52.21
C LEU A 640 -21.18 8.73 52.07
N GLY A 641 -20.59 7.68 51.47
CA GLY A 641 -19.14 7.61 51.23
C GLY A 641 -18.64 8.69 50.27
N ALA A 642 -19.35 8.94 49.17
CA ALA A 642 -19.03 10.01 48.22
C ALA A 642 -19.12 11.41 48.87
N THR A 643 -20.09 11.60 49.77
CA THR A 643 -20.29 12.87 50.48
C THR A 643 -19.15 13.14 51.47
N VAL A 644 -18.68 12.12 52.19
CA VAL A 644 -17.52 12.24 53.10
C VAL A 644 -16.23 12.55 52.33
N PHE A 645 -16.02 11.92 51.17
CA PHE A 645 -14.88 12.23 50.30
C PHE A 645 -14.93 13.65 49.73
N ALA A 646 -16.11 14.12 49.33
CA ALA A 646 -16.29 15.49 48.85
C ALA A 646 -16.03 16.52 49.96
N VAL A 647 -16.48 16.26 51.19
CA VAL A 647 -16.25 17.13 52.35
C VAL A 647 -14.78 17.16 52.76
N LEU A 648 -14.08 16.02 52.75
CA LEU A 648 -12.64 15.96 53.01
C LEU A 648 -11.82 16.65 51.91
N GLY A 649 -12.20 16.47 50.64
CA GLY A 649 -11.59 17.18 49.51
C GLY A 649 -11.79 18.69 49.60
N PHE A 650 -12.99 19.14 49.98
CA PHE A 650 -13.30 20.55 50.17
C PHE A 650 -12.57 21.15 51.39
N ALA A 651 -12.40 20.39 52.47
CA ALA A 651 -11.63 20.79 53.65
C ALA A 651 -10.13 20.90 53.35
N MET A 652 -9.54 19.96 52.60
CA MET A 652 -8.15 20.07 52.12
C MET A 652 -7.98 21.25 51.16
N TYR A 653 -8.92 21.47 50.25
CA TYR A 653 -8.90 22.62 49.33
C TYR A 653 -8.93 23.95 50.11
N LYS A 654 -9.77 24.06 51.15
CA LYS A 654 -9.81 25.23 52.04
C LYS A 654 -8.53 25.41 52.87
N ALA A 655 -7.91 24.32 53.33
CA ALA A 655 -6.67 24.37 54.09
C ALA A 655 -5.48 24.85 53.23
N ILE A 656 -5.44 24.40 51.97
CA ILE A 656 -4.39 24.79 51.00
C ILE A 656 -4.55 26.25 50.56
N LEU A 657 -5.78 26.76 50.44
CA LEU A 657 -6.05 28.17 50.12
C LEU A 657 -5.76 29.14 51.28
N LYS A 658 -5.72 28.65 52.53
CA LYS A 658 -5.48 29.49 53.73
C LYS A 658 -3.99 29.80 53.97
N GLN A 659 -3.08 29.19 53.22
CA GLN A 659 -1.63 29.51 53.20
C GLN A 659 -1.25 30.40 52.00
N ARG A 660 -2.11 31.37 51.66
CA ARG A 660 -1.79 32.45 50.70
C ARG A 660 -1.52 33.74 51.43
#